data_AF-A0AAD4BI72-F1
#
_entry.id   AF-A0AAD4BI72-F1
#
_cell.length_a   1.000
_cell.length_b   1.000
_cell.length_c   1.000
_cell.angle_alpha   90.00
_cell.angle_beta   90.00
_cell.angle_gamma   90.00
#
_symmetry.space_group_name_H-M   'P 1'
#
loop_
_entity.id
_entity.type
_entity.pdbx_description
1 polymer ?
#
loop_
_entity_poly.entity_id
_entity_poly.type
_entity_poly.pdbx_seq_one_letter_code
_entity_poly.pdbx_strand_id
1 'polypeptide(L)'
;LHINEAVFKSWKQGDLTGVEELLIADTTPPSSPLHCARALAYRALVRSRSKHWDIAIDDAEKSIDIQPSVIGYVANAVAHLGNGEHESAIRIFDLVFAHGVPGENKVLLLIKAIILFECGRHDGAILRVNDLISIVDDVSLYITVRAQMHLLLGTMFMQGGDDKRAIELFKRAQEAVPFRHDSYLTLISLIFGWDFDKLAPVIQLHLRKATYAADHAQVSRRVISPAESLSTEQENLPPPLSEKIIDTVIREILKMSPIVLIDVKSGRLCDGSERLQMFKSDPQFKEMVSAMTMKSEDKRTSRVVKEYFQYVMLSHVWEGKEPSFQDVKQAGSVWGLDSSPLNEKLRKFCELVRSDGYRWAWSDTCCIDKTISTVLNQSLKMMYKWYEASAATFVLLADVLSPSALGDLMESLWMTRAWTSQELLAPNVIRFYARDWKPYLGDTRSNHKESPQIMQELADAIGISCQTIVAFNPDYLSIREKLRLASMRSATVEEDIAYSMIGIFKSDIHPDYGEGDVALGHLLEEIVARSGEVALLDWNGISSSYNSCLPAALTVYNRPARSSPPITVAEMDVRVAALRNSLSKEDAIFINERVTCLPPARFANRRLHLPCIIFPVKRLGVQDFGSALENHYRAKVSGIGDVEFQTSDRFSLTEPRKLIFVHPWVRDLCDPPDGFTWRRNTANDGDNVSYVETVHSSTSTWTVDAPVPAVTMDDYTRALRLAVRLQEPFHALLLQQQPNGEFKRVAAEHEIVVPGIQSSITLAKDVHIGVVEIL
;
A
#
# COMPACT_ATOMS: atom_id res chain seq x y z
N LEU A 1 19.71 20.39 12.10
CA LEU A 1 20.11 21.43 11.13
C LEU A 1 21.34 22.13 11.68
N HIS A 2 22.50 22.07 11.01
CA HIS A 2 23.62 22.95 11.35
C HIS A 2 23.49 24.20 10.49
N ILE A 3 22.83 25.23 11.02
CA ILE A 3 22.71 26.57 10.42
C ILE A 3 23.53 27.51 11.31
N ASN A 4 24.29 28.42 10.70
CA ASN A 4 25.00 29.46 11.41
C ASN A 4 24.02 30.28 12.30
N GLU A 5 24.35 30.52 13.56
CA GLU A 5 23.47 31.20 14.51
C GLU A 5 23.06 32.60 14.02
N ALA A 6 23.95 33.30 13.31
CA ALA A 6 23.65 34.60 12.68
C ALA A 6 22.60 34.47 11.56
N VAL A 7 22.75 33.46 10.69
CA VAL A 7 21.80 33.14 9.62
C VAL A 7 20.43 32.77 10.21
N PHE A 8 20.41 31.91 11.25
CA PHE A 8 19.17 31.51 11.92
C PHE A 8 18.46 32.69 12.60
N LYS A 9 19.21 33.61 13.22
CA LYS A 9 18.67 34.80 13.90
C LYS A 9 18.09 35.80 12.90
N SER A 10 18.79 36.12 11.81
CA SER A 10 18.28 37.02 10.76
C SER A 10 17.06 36.43 10.06
N TRP A 11 17.05 35.11 9.83
CA TRP A 11 15.92 34.44 9.20
C TRP A 11 14.67 34.43 10.10
N LYS A 12 14.84 34.23 11.41
CA LYS A 12 13.75 34.36 12.39
C LYS A 12 13.16 35.78 12.47
N GLN A 13 13.95 36.80 12.13
CA GLN A 13 13.50 38.20 12.08
C GLN A 13 12.81 38.55 10.75
N GLY A 14 12.75 37.62 9.78
CA GLY A 14 12.14 37.84 8.47
C GLY A 14 13.01 38.64 7.50
N ASP A 15 14.28 38.89 7.82
CA ASP A 15 15.23 39.60 6.96
C ASP A 15 15.84 38.66 5.91
N LEU A 16 15.07 38.37 4.85
CA LEU A 16 15.50 37.45 3.78
C LEU A 16 16.73 37.97 3.02
N THR A 17 16.89 39.28 2.90
CA THR A 17 18.03 39.92 2.21
C THR A 17 19.32 39.75 3.01
N GLY A 18 19.29 40.03 4.32
CA GLY A 18 20.45 39.83 5.19
C GLY A 18 20.84 38.36 5.32
N VAL A 19 19.87 37.44 5.28
CA VAL A 19 20.13 35.99 5.25
C VAL A 19 20.83 35.57 3.96
N GLU A 20 20.39 36.08 2.80
CA GLU A 20 21.03 35.79 1.51
C GLU A 20 22.47 36.31 1.48
N GLU A 21 22.74 37.52 1.97
CA GLU A 21 24.10 38.08 2.05
C GLU A 21 25.04 37.23 2.92
N LEU A 22 24.57 36.76 4.08
CA LEU A 22 25.33 35.88 4.97
C LEU A 22 25.60 34.51 4.33
N LEU A 23 24.62 33.94 3.61
CA LEU A 23 24.79 32.66 2.90
C LEU A 23 25.71 32.78 1.68
N ILE A 24 25.75 33.95 1.03
CA ILE A 24 26.73 34.24 -0.03
C ILE A 24 28.14 34.28 0.56
N ALA A 25 28.34 34.94 1.70
CA ALA A 25 29.64 34.96 2.38
C ALA A 25 30.12 33.54 2.77
N ASP A 26 29.20 32.66 3.19
CA ASP A 26 29.50 31.25 3.50
C ASP A 26 29.88 30.40 2.25
N THR A 27 29.60 30.89 1.04
CA THR A 27 30.01 30.22 -0.22
C THR A 27 31.39 30.65 -0.74
N THR A 28 32.01 31.70 -0.18
CA THR A 28 33.28 32.27 -0.69
C THR A 28 34.18 32.85 0.41
N PRO A 29 35.38 32.29 0.70
CA PRO A 29 35.94 31.02 0.23
C PRO A 29 35.42 29.81 1.04
N PRO A 30 35.16 28.65 0.42
CA PRO A 30 34.56 27.51 1.11
C PRO A 30 35.55 26.84 2.07
N SER A 31 35.16 26.69 3.34
CA SER A 31 35.90 25.93 4.35
C SER A 31 35.84 24.42 4.14
N SER A 32 34.79 23.90 3.46
CA SER A 32 34.68 22.51 2.96
C SER A 32 33.53 22.35 1.95
N PRO A 33 33.57 21.30 1.08
CA PRO A 33 32.49 21.01 0.13
C PRO A 33 31.09 20.82 0.77
N LEU A 34 31.04 20.17 1.94
CA LEU A 34 29.79 19.95 2.68
C LEU A 34 29.17 21.27 3.19
N HIS A 35 29.99 22.22 3.62
CA HIS A 35 29.50 23.53 4.06
C HIS A 35 28.96 24.34 2.88
N CYS A 36 29.65 24.29 1.73
CA CYS A 36 29.21 24.94 0.50
C CYS A 36 27.87 24.39 -0.01
N ALA A 37 27.71 23.06 -0.08
CA ALA A 37 26.46 22.43 -0.49
C ALA A 37 25.28 22.85 0.40
N ARG A 38 25.46 22.85 1.73
CA ARG A 38 24.40 23.26 2.66
C ARG A 38 24.04 24.74 2.53
N ALA A 39 25.04 25.61 2.37
CA ALA A 39 24.81 27.04 2.17
C ALA A 39 23.99 27.30 0.89
N LEU A 40 24.29 26.57 -0.20
CA LEU A 40 23.52 26.62 -1.44
C LEU A 40 22.07 26.14 -1.26
N ALA A 41 21.84 25.03 -0.56
CA ALA A 41 20.48 24.56 -0.27
C ALA A 41 19.65 25.57 0.54
N TYR A 42 20.24 26.19 1.57
CA TYR A 42 19.54 27.24 2.33
C TYR A 42 19.32 28.51 1.51
N ARG A 43 20.27 28.87 0.64
CA ARG A 43 20.13 30.02 -0.27
C ARG A 43 19.01 29.79 -1.28
N ALA A 44 18.87 28.57 -1.80
CA ALA A 44 17.75 28.17 -2.64
C ALA A 44 16.39 28.33 -1.94
N LEU A 45 16.27 27.97 -0.66
CA LEU A 45 15.04 28.18 0.13
C LEU A 45 14.72 29.67 0.30
N VAL A 46 15.73 30.50 0.58
CA VAL A 46 15.56 31.96 0.73
C VAL A 46 15.16 32.61 -0.60
N ARG A 47 15.81 32.23 -1.69
CA ARG A 47 15.49 32.70 -3.05
C ARG A 47 14.10 32.27 -3.50
N SER A 48 13.70 31.06 -3.14
CA SER A 48 12.32 30.58 -3.30
C SER A 48 11.35 31.52 -2.56
N ARG A 49 11.60 31.85 -1.30
CA ARG A 49 10.76 32.80 -0.55
C ARG A 49 10.69 34.20 -1.17
N SER A 50 11.77 34.65 -1.78
CA SER A 50 11.87 35.92 -2.52
C SER A 50 11.30 35.85 -3.95
N LYS A 51 10.73 34.70 -4.36
CA LYS A 51 10.16 34.44 -5.70
C LYS A 51 11.18 34.46 -6.86
N HIS A 52 12.45 34.20 -6.57
CA HIS A 52 13.50 34.04 -7.57
C HIS A 52 13.70 32.55 -7.91
N TRP A 53 12.67 31.94 -8.51
CA TRP A 53 12.56 30.47 -8.66
C TRP A 53 13.67 29.85 -9.52
N ASP A 54 13.95 30.43 -10.69
CA ASP A 54 14.97 29.89 -11.61
C ASP A 54 16.36 29.84 -10.94
N ILE A 55 16.70 30.89 -10.18
CA ILE A 55 17.96 30.99 -9.45
C ILE A 55 17.96 30.05 -8.24
N ALA A 56 16.81 29.82 -7.61
CA ALA A 56 16.66 28.87 -6.52
C ALA A 56 16.82 27.42 -6.98
N ILE A 57 16.30 27.07 -8.17
CA ILE A 57 16.48 25.74 -8.78
C ILE A 57 17.97 25.50 -9.05
N ASP A 58 18.64 26.43 -9.72
CA ASP A 58 20.08 26.33 -10.03
C ASP A 58 20.95 26.16 -8.76
N ASP A 59 20.64 26.90 -7.68
CA ASP A 59 21.31 26.72 -6.40
C ASP A 59 21.04 25.35 -5.76
N ALA A 60 19.81 24.85 -5.85
CA ALA A 60 19.44 23.57 -5.28
C ALA A 60 20.05 22.40 -6.05
N GLU A 61 20.09 22.46 -7.38
CA GLU A 61 20.78 21.50 -8.24
C GLU A 61 22.29 21.49 -7.95
N LYS A 62 22.93 22.66 -7.91
CA LYS A 62 24.34 22.78 -7.52
C LYS A 62 24.62 22.22 -6.14
N SER A 63 23.71 22.42 -5.18
CA SER A 63 23.83 21.81 -3.86
C SER A 63 23.83 20.29 -3.94
N ILE A 64 22.93 19.70 -4.74
CA ILE A 64 22.78 18.25 -4.89
C ILE A 64 23.99 17.67 -5.64
N ASP A 65 24.45 18.33 -6.69
CA ASP A 65 25.62 17.92 -7.47
C ASP A 65 26.90 17.89 -6.65
N ILE A 66 27.09 18.85 -5.74
CA ILE A 66 28.22 18.85 -4.81
C ILE A 66 28.06 17.72 -3.80
N GLN A 67 26.87 17.61 -3.19
CA GLN A 67 26.57 16.55 -2.23
C GLN A 67 25.06 16.35 -2.07
N PRO A 68 24.52 15.19 -2.51
CA PRO A 68 23.12 14.86 -2.30
C PRO A 68 22.77 14.85 -0.81
N SER A 69 21.73 15.58 -0.41
CA SER A 69 21.31 15.68 0.98
C SER A 69 19.82 15.96 1.10
N VAL A 70 19.22 15.59 2.24
CA VAL A 70 17.81 15.84 2.53
C VAL A 70 17.43 17.31 2.30
N ILE A 71 18.25 18.25 2.78
CA ILE A 71 17.96 19.68 2.63
C ILE A 71 18.11 20.16 1.19
N GLY A 72 19.05 19.59 0.41
CA GLY A 72 19.20 19.90 -1.01
C GLY A 72 17.96 19.48 -1.83
N TYR A 73 17.46 18.26 -1.62
CA TYR A 73 16.25 17.79 -2.27
C TYR A 73 14.98 18.52 -1.81
N VAL A 74 14.88 18.86 -0.51
CA VAL A 74 13.79 19.70 0.02
C VAL A 74 13.81 21.07 -0.65
N ALA A 75 14.98 21.72 -0.74
CA ALA A 75 15.13 23.02 -1.38
C ALA A 75 14.77 22.96 -2.87
N ASN A 76 15.19 21.91 -3.57
CA ASN A 76 14.90 21.70 -4.97
C ASN A 76 13.39 21.52 -5.19
N ALA A 77 12.74 20.64 -4.43
CA ALA A 77 11.29 20.43 -4.49
C ALA A 77 10.49 21.72 -4.22
N VAL A 78 10.92 22.53 -3.25
CA VAL A 78 10.26 23.81 -2.91
C VAL A 78 10.45 24.86 -4.01
N ALA A 79 11.61 24.88 -4.66
CA ALA A 79 11.87 25.79 -5.78
C ALA A 79 10.99 25.45 -7.00
N HIS A 80 10.88 24.16 -7.37
CA HIS A 80 9.97 23.72 -8.44
C HIS A 80 8.49 23.92 -8.08
N LEU A 81 8.12 23.73 -6.81
CA LEU A 81 6.77 24.02 -6.34
C LEU A 81 6.41 25.50 -6.55
N GLY A 82 7.32 26.41 -6.17
CA GLY A 82 7.14 27.84 -6.39
C GLY A 82 7.12 28.25 -7.87
N ASN A 83 7.81 27.50 -8.74
CA ASN A 83 7.78 27.66 -10.19
C ASN A 83 6.49 27.12 -10.86
N GLY A 84 5.59 26.48 -10.09
CA GLY A 84 4.36 25.86 -10.61
C GLY A 84 4.55 24.46 -11.21
N GLU A 85 5.72 23.85 -11.06
CA GLU A 85 6.03 22.51 -11.56
C GLU A 85 5.67 21.43 -10.54
N HIS A 86 4.37 21.27 -10.27
CA HIS A 86 3.87 20.44 -9.16
C HIS A 86 4.32 18.97 -9.23
N GLU A 87 4.26 18.35 -10.42
CA GLU A 87 4.66 16.95 -10.59
C GLU A 87 6.18 16.77 -10.46
N SER A 88 6.97 17.76 -10.90
CA SER A 88 8.42 17.75 -10.70
C SER A 88 8.77 17.89 -9.22
N ALA A 89 8.11 18.80 -8.50
CA ALA A 89 8.29 19.00 -7.07
C ALA A 89 8.02 17.70 -6.26
N ILE A 90 6.95 16.97 -6.58
CA ILE A 90 6.61 15.70 -5.93
C ILE A 90 7.68 14.64 -6.24
N ARG A 91 8.06 14.47 -7.52
CA ARG A 91 9.10 13.49 -7.91
C ARG A 91 10.44 13.78 -7.27
N ILE A 92 10.87 15.05 -7.25
CA ILE A 92 12.13 15.49 -6.64
C ILE A 92 12.10 15.27 -5.14
N PHE A 93 10.98 15.58 -4.47
CA PHE A 93 10.84 15.31 -3.05
C PHE A 93 10.86 13.81 -2.74
N ASP A 94 10.31 12.96 -3.61
CA ASP A 94 10.34 11.52 -3.41
C ASP A 94 11.77 10.95 -3.40
N LEU A 95 12.72 11.62 -4.06
CA LEU A 95 14.15 11.30 -3.98
C LEU A 95 14.74 11.53 -2.57
N VAL A 96 14.11 12.35 -1.71
CA VAL A 96 14.49 12.52 -0.31
C VAL A 96 14.42 11.17 0.43
N PHE A 97 13.40 10.35 0.14
CA PHE A 97 13.25 9.03 0.76
C PHE A 97 14.21 7.99 0.18
N ALA A 98 14.81 8.27 -0.99
CA ALA A 98 15.91 7.48 -1.53
C ALA A 98 17.26 7.78 -0.86
N HIS A 99 17.41 8.95 -0.20
CA HIS A 99 18.67 9.40 0.44
C HIS A 99 18.56 9.54 1.97
N GLY A 100 17.35 9.40 2.53
CA GLY A 100 17.08 9.29 3.97
C GLY A 100 16.80 7.85 4.38
N VAL A 101 16.57 7.62 5.69
CA VAL A 101 15.97 6.38 6.19
C VAL A 101 14.46 6.45 5.92
N PRO A 102 13.88 5.64 5.01
CA PRO A 102 12.45 5.62 4.77
C PRO A 102 11.74 4.95 5.94
N GLY A 103 10.57 5.45 6.29
CA GLY A 103 9.66 4.84 7.27
C GLY A 103 9.63 5.49 8.65
N GLU A 104 10.76 5.95 9.19
CA GLU A 104 10.82 6.39 10.60
C GLU A 104 10.85 7.91 10.80
N ASN A 105 11.25 8.70 9.80
CA ASN A 105 11.31 10.16 9.94
C ASN A 105 9.95 10.80 9.67
N LYS A 106 9.09 10.76 10.69
CA LYS A 106 7.72 11.31 10.71
C LYS A 106 7.66 12.79 10.27
N VAL A 107 8.74 13.55 10.46
CA VAL A 107 8.84 14.95 9.99
C VAL A 107 8.98 15.06 8.47
N LEU A 108 9.70 14.14 7.82
CA LEU A 108 9.79 14.11 6.34
C LEU A 108 8.45 13.72 5.70
N LEU A 109 7.71 12.79 6.33
CA LEU A 109 6.35 12.45 5.93
C LEU A 109 5.40 13.64 6.09
N LEU A 110 5.57 14.43 7.16
CA LEU A 110 4.83 15.67 7.37
C LEU A 110 5.15 16.72 6.29
N ILE A 111 6.42 16.91 5.95
CA ILE A 111 6.84 17.83 4.87
C ILE A 111 6.28 17.36 3.52
N LYS A 112 6.25 16.04 3.24
CA LYS A 112 5.59 15.49 2.04
C LYS A 112 4.11 15.86 1.99
N ALA A 113 3.40 15.72 3.11
CA ALA A 113 2.00 16.09 3.19
C ALA A 113 1.80 17.59 2.91
N ILE A 114 2.69 18.46 3.39
CA ILE A 114 2.66 19.90 3.09
C ILE A 114 2.88 20.15 1.59
N ILE A 115 3.86 19.52 0.95
CA ILE A 115 4.11 19.67 -0.49
C ILE A 115 2.90 19.21 -1.31
N LEU A 116 2.29 18.08 -0.95
CA LEU A 116 1.06 17.60 -1.60
C LEU A 116 -0.09 18.59 -1.43
N PHE A 117 -0.20 19.22 -0.26
CA PHE A 117 -1.19 20.27 -0.01
C PHE A 117 -0.98 21.47 -0.93
N GLU A 118 0.25 22.00 -1.00
CA GLU A 118 0.60 23.13 -1.86
C GLU A 118 0.45 22.82 -3.36
N CYS A 119 0.59 21.55 -3.77
CA CYS A 119 0.30 21.09 -5.14
C CYS A 119 -1.20 21.00 -5.47
N GLY A 120 -2.09 21.32 -4.52
CA GLY A 120 -3.56 21.26 -4.70
C GLY A 120 -4.20 19.91 -4.35
N ARG A 121 -3.45 18.93 -3.85
CA ARG A 121 -3.96 17.60 -3.44
C ARG A 121 -4.43 17.60 -1.98
N HIS A 122 -5.33 18.52 -1.62
CA HIS A 122 -5.69 18.86 -0.23
C HIS A 122 -6.22 17.67 0.60
N ASP A 123 -7.16 16.87 0.07
CA ASP A 123 -7.76 15.76 0.82
C ASP A 123 -6.73 14.67 1.14
N GLY A 124 -5.89 14.33 0.16
CA GLY A 124 -4.82 13.36 0.32
C GLY A 124 -3.70 13.83 1.26
N ALA A 125 -3.47 15.14 1.35
CA ALA A 125 -2.53 15.72 2.29
C ALA A 125 -3.05 15.67 3.73
N ILE A 126 -4.30 16.09 3.96
CA ILE A 126 -4.91 16.09 5.30
C ILE A 126 -5.04 14.67 5.85
N LEU A 127 -5.39 13.70 5.00
CA LEU A 127 -5.46 12.28 5.39
C LEU A 127 -4.10 11.77 5.90
N ARG A 128 -3.01 12.08 5.20
CA ARG A 128 -1.65 11.71 5.63
C ARG A 128 -1.23 12.33 6.96
N VAL A 129 -1.65 13.58 7.23
CA VAL A 129 -1.39 14.20 8.54
C VAL A 129 -2.20 13.51 9.65
N ASN A 130 -3.43 13.06 9.37
CA ASN A 130 -4.23 12.29 10.33
C ASN A 130 -3.61 10.92 10.62
N ASP A 131 -3.08 10.24 9.60
CA ASP A 131 -2.34 8.99 9.76
C ASP A 131 -1.09 9.19 10.62
N LEU A 132 -0.39 10.32 10.47
CA LEU A 132 0.73 10.66 11.35
C LEU A 132 0.28 10.90 12.79
N ILE A 133 -0.85 11.57 13.01
CA ILE A 133 -1.39 11.84 14.35
C ILE A 133 -1.76 10.53 15.09
N SER A 134 -2.18 9.48 14.38
CA SER A 134 -2.55 8.20 15.01
C SER A 134 -1.36 7.34 15.46
N ILE A 135 -0.15 7.67 15.02
CA ILE A 135 1.08 6.86 15.26
C ILE A 135 2.16 7.59 16.08
N VAL A 136 1.90 8.79 16.58
CA VAL A 136 2.87 9.60 17.35
C VAL A 136 2.39 9.91 18.76
N ASP A 137 3.31 9.85 19.72
CA ASP A 137 2.99 10.16 21.11
C ASP A 137 2.83 11.67 21.34
N ASP A 138 3.68 12.50 20.73
CA ASP A 138 3.51 13.97 20.70
C ASP A 138 2.86 14.42 19.39
N VAL A 139 1.57 14.68 19.48
CA VAL A 139 0.72 15.11 18.36
C VAL A 139 0.77 16.62 18.10
N SER A 140 1.41 17.41 18.96
CA SER A 140 1.31 18.88 18.98
C SER A 140 1.74 19.53 17.65
N LEU A 141 2.88 19.09 17.10
CA LEU A 141 3.40 19.54 15.79
C LEU A 141 2.39 19.28 14.66
N TYR A 142 1.91 18.04 14.56
CA TYR A 142 1.07 17.57 13.46
C TYR A 142 -0.32 18.20 13.50
N ILE A 143 -0.89 18.33 14.69
CA ILE A 143 -2.17 19.01 14.90
C ILE A 143 -2.06 20.50 14.51
N THR A 144 -0.95 21.16 14.85
CA THR A 144 -0.70 22.57 14.49
C THR A 144 -0.57 22.76 12.98
N VAL A 145 0.16 21.87 12.30
CA VAL A 145 0.27 21.87 10.83
C VAL A 145 -1.08 21.61 10.17
N ARG A 146 -1.88 20.67 10.69
CA ARG A 146 -3.24 20.41 10.21
C ARG A 146 -4.16 21.61 10.39
N ALA A 147 -4.05 22.33 11.51
CA ALA A 147 -4.81 23.56 11.75
C ALA A 147 -4.49 24.65 10.72
N GLN A 148 -3.20 24.81 10.37
CA GLN A 148 -2.77 25.72 9.30
C GLN A 148 -3.32 25.32 7.93
N MET A 149 -3.31 24.02 7.58
CA MET A 149 -3.92 23.52 6.34
C MET A 149 -5.43 23.82 6.26
N HIS A 150 -6.16 23.58 7.36
CA HIS A 150 -7.59 23.91 7.43
C HIS A 150 -7.85 25.42 7.30
N LEU A 151 -7.00 26.27 7.89
CA LEU A 151 -7.08 27.73 7.73
C LEU A 151 -6.89 28.14 6.26
N LEU A 152 -5.88 27.60 5.58
CA LEU A 152 -5.61 27.92 4.17
C LEU A 152 -6.78 27.47 3.28
N LEU A 153 -7.25 26.23 3.45
CA LEU A 153 -8.36 25.69 2.68
C LEU A 153 -9.68 26.44 2.95
N GLY A 154 -9.95 26.78 4.21
CA GLY A 154 -11.10 27.59 4.59
C GLY A 154 -11.06 28.99 3.98
N THR A 155 -9.87 29.59 3.89
CA THR A 155 -9.69 30.89 3.24
C THR A 155 -9.95 30.81 1.74
N MET A 156 -9.51 29.74 1.07
CA MET A 156 -9.82 29.50 -0.35
C MET A 156 -11.34 29.36 -0.59
N PHE A 157 -12.05 28.61 0.26
CA PHE A 157 -13.51 28.48 0.15
C PHE A 157 -14.25 29.79 0.44
N MET A 158 -13.77 30.57 1.42
CA MET A 158 -14.32 31.89 1.73
C MET A 158 -14.13 32.86 0.53
N GLN A 159 -12.97 32.84 -0.12
CA GLN A 159 -12.72 33.62 -1.35
C GLN A 159 -13.57 33.13 -2.54
N GLY A 160 -13.85 31.83 -2.60
CA GLY A 160 -14.75 31.21 -3.59
C GLY A 160 -16.25 31.39 -3.31
N GLY A 161 -16.63 32.07 -2.22
CA GLY A 161 -18.03 32.33 -1.86
C GLY A 161 -18.77 31.18 -1.16
N ASP A 162 -18.06 30.12 -0.74
CA ASP A 162 -18.64 29.03 0.08
C ASP A 162 -18.33 29.24 1.56
N ASP A 163 -18.98 30.26 2.13
CA ASP A 163 -18.79 30.65 3.53
C ASP A 163 -19.13 29.52 4.51
N LYS A 164 -20.03 28.61 4.14
CA LYS A 164 -20.45 27.48 5.00
C LYS A 164 -19.33 26.47 5.18
N ARG A 165 -18.69 26.05 4.08
CA ARG A 165 -17.53 25.16 4.14
C ARG A 165 -16.33 25.84 4.81
N ALA A 166 -16.15 27.14 4.55
CA ALA A 166 -15.11 27.93 5.22
C ALA A 166 -15.28 27.93 6.75
N ILE A 167 -16.50 28.20 7.26
CA ILE A 167 -16.80 28.19 8.71
C ILE A 167 -16.48 26.82 9.34
N GLU A 168 -16.86 25.73 8.70
CA GLU A 168 -16.59 24.37 9.19
C GLU A 168 -15.08 24.10 9.31
N LEU A 169 -14.31 24.48 8.27
CA LEU A 169 -12.86 24.31 8.27
C LEU A 169 -12.17 25.18 9.33
N PHE A 170 -12.63 26.41 9.54
CA PHE A 170 -12.10 27.27 10.59
C PHE A 170 -12.41 26.76 12.00
N LYS A 171 -13.57 26.14 12.23
CA LYS A 171 -13.89 25.49 13.51
C LYS A 171 -12.95 24.31 13.80
N ARG A 172 -12.71 23.45 12.81
CA ARG A 172 -11.74 22.35 12.91
C ARG A 172 -10.31 22.84 13.15
N ALA A 173 -9.94 23.98 12.58
CA ALA A 173 -8.65 24.61 12.86
C ALA A 173 -8.56 25.13 14.30
N GLN A 174 -9.66 25.62 14.87
CA GLN A 174 -9.72 26.17 16.23
C GLN A 174 -9.60 25.11 17.33
N GLU A 175 -10.21 23.94 17.14
CA GLU A 175 -10.16 22.81 18.10
C GLU A 175 -8.75 22.22 18.28
N ALA A 176 -7.84 22.56 17.37
CA ALA A 176 -6.54 21.94 17.19
C ALA A 176 -5.36 22.73 17.82
N VAL A 177 -5.58 23.77 18.64
CA VAL A 177 -4.47 24.66 19.07
C VAL A 177 -4.07 24.52 20.55
N PRO A 178 -3.07 23.67 20.88
CA PRO A 178 -2.25 23.83 22.08
C PRO A 178 -0.87 24.42 21.72
N PHE A 179 -0.48 25.55 22.32
CA PHE A 179 0.77 26.25 21.99
C PHE A 179 1.95 25.75 22.82
N ARG A 180 2.91 25.08 22.16
CA ARG A 180 4.24 24.79 22.72
C ARG A 180 5.27 25.08 21.62
N HIS A 181 6.30 25.87 21.90
CA HIS A 181 7.34 26.19 20.92
C HIS A 181 8.09 24.91 20.51
N ASP A 182 7.99 24.56 19.22
CA ASP A 182 8.66 23.40 18.62
C ASP A 182 9.68 23.87 17.56
N SER A 183 10.90 23.32 17.64
CA SER A 183 11.97 23.56 16.67
C SER A 183 11.60 23.17 15.23
N TYR A 184 10.72 22.19 15.04
CA TYR A 184 10.24 21.76 13.73
C TYR A 184 9.18 22.70 13.13
N LEU A 185 8.35 23.34 13.97
CA LEU A 185 7.45 24.40 13.48
C LEU A 185 8.26 25.59 12.95
N THR A 186 9.39 25.89 13.59
CA THR A 186 10.32 26.90 13.07
C THR A 186 10.85 26.47 11.71
N LEU A 187 11.29 25.22 11.53
CA LEU A 187 11.73 24.72 10.24
C LEU A 187 10.64 24.81 9.15
N ILE A 188 9.41 24.40 9.45
CA ILE A 188 8.30 24.46 8.49
C ILE A 188 7.97 25.91 8.12
N SER A 189 8.00 26.81 9.10
CA SER A 189 7.86 28.26 8.87
C SER A 189 8.93 28.79 7.92
N LEU A 190 10.18 28.34 8.07
CA LEU A 190 11.29 28.74 7.21
C LEU A 190 11.12 28.22 5.77
N ILE A 191 10.69 26.97 5.60
CA ILE A 191 10.56 26.32 4.29
C ILE A 191 9.35 26.88 3.50
N PHE A 192 8.17 26.91 4.13
CA PHE A 192 6.90 27.22 3.45
C PHE A 192 6.39 28.63 3.73
N GLY A 193 7.00 29.36 4.68
CA GLY A 193 6.60 30.72 5.03
C GLY A 193 5.34 30.81 5.87
N TRP A 194 4.95 29.73 6.54
CA TRP A 194 3.77 29.70 7.42
C TRP A 194 4.06 30.42 8.74
N ASP A 195 3.15 31.29 9.20
CA ASP A 195 3.29 32.05 10.45
C ASP A 195 2.44 31.41 11.56
N PHE A 196 3.05 30.51 12.32
CA PHE A 196 2.37 29.79 13.40
C PHE A 196 2.11 30.65 14.64
N ASP A 197 2.89 31.72 14.86
CA ASP A 197 2.71 32.63 16.00
C ASP A 197 1.40 33.43 15.87
N LYS A 198 0.99 33.74 14.64
CA LYS A 198 -0.29 34.41 14.35
C LYS A 198 -1.44 33.45 14.05
N LEU A 199 -1.24 32.14 14.09
CA LEU A 199 -2.24 31.17 13.65
C LEU A 199 -3.59 31.29 14.39
N ALA A 200 -3.57 31.25 15.71
CA ALA A 200 -4.77 31.34 16.53
C ALA A 200 -5.58 32.64 16.32
N PRO A 201 -4.99 33.86 16.39
CA PRO A 201 -5.73 35.08 16.14
C PRO A 201 -6.22 35.19 14.68
N VAL A 202 -5.49 34.63 13.71
CA VAL A 202 -5.90 34.62 12.30
C VAL A 202 -7.10 33.69 12.07
N ILE A 203 -7.13 32.49 12.67
CA ILE A 203 -8.29 31.58 12.62
C ILE A 203 -9.53 32.27 13.18
N GLN A 204 -9.42 32.91 14.34
CA GLN A 204 -10.56 33.61 14.95
C GLN A 204 -11.06 34.77 14.08
N LEU A 205 -10.14 35.54 13.48
CA LEU A 205 -10.52 36.63 12.58
C LEU A 205 -11.26 36.11 11.33
N HIS A 206 -10.76 35.04 10.71
CA HIS A 206 -11.38 34.47 9.50
C HIS A 206 -12.73 33.81 9.79
N LEU A 207 -12.84 33.11 10.92
CA LEU A 207 -14.10 32.53 11.37
C LEU A 207 -15.17 33.61 11.59
N ARG A 208 -14.81 34.75 12.21
CA ARG A 208 -15.72 35.89 12.38
C ARG A 208 -16.14 36.49 11.03
N LYS A 209 -15.19 36.68 10.10
CA LYS A 209 -15.47 37.22 8.76
C LYS A 209 -16.43 36.32 7.97
N ALA A 210 -16.17 35.01 7.94
CA ALA A 210 -17.00 34.05 7.23
C ALA A 210 -18.41 33.93 7.85
N THR A 211 -18.52 33.96 9.18
CA THR A 211 -19.82 33.96 9.87
C THR A 211 -20.63 35.22 9.55
N TYR A 212 -19.99 36.39 9.57
CA TYR A 212 -20.64 37.66 9.20
C TYR A 212 -21.08 37.70 7.73
N ALA A 213 -20.27 37.18 6.81
CA ALA A 213 -20.62 37.08 5.39
C ALA A 213 -21.81 36.14 5.15
N ALA A 214 -21.83 34.98 5.82
CA ALA A 214 -22.92 33.99 5.72
C ALA A 214 -24.26 34.56 6.23
N ASP A 215 -24.25 35.31 7.33
CA ASP A 215 -25.43 35.94 7.90
C ASP A 215 -25.99 37.04 6.96
N HIS A 216 -25.13 37.86 6.34
CA HIS A 216 -25.54 38.88 5.38
C HIS A 216 -26.02 38.35 4.04
N ALA A 217 -25.48 37.22 3.57
CA ALA A 217 -25.98 36.51 2.41
C ALA A 217 -27.39 35.93 2.63
N GLN A 218 -27.72 35.53 3.87
CA GLN A 218 -29.08 35.12 4.26
C GLN A 218 -30.06 36.29 4.31
N VAL A 219 -29.62 37.45 4.81
CA VAL A 219 -30.45 38.67 4.87
C VAL A 219 -30.71 39.23 3.48
N SER A 220 -29.69 39.26 2.60
CA SER A 220 -29.83 39.76 1.22
C SER A 220 -30.73 38.88 0.34
N ARG A 221 -30.78 37.56 0.60
CA ARG A 221 -31.72 36.64 -0.09
C ARG A 221 -33.18 36.76 0.38
N ARG A 222 -33.44 37.40 1.53
CA ARG A 222 -34.81 37.65 2.04
C ARG A 222 -35.42 38.96 1.54
N VAL A 223 -34.63 39.86 0.96
CA VAL A 223 -35.06 41.23 0.60
C VAL A 223 -35.44 41.38 -0.89
N ILE A 224 -35.22 40.36 -1.73
CA ILE A 224 -35.56 40.42 -3.16
C ILE A 224 -36.59 39.35 -3.53
N SER A 225 -37.87 39.66 -3.30
CA SER A 225 -38.99 39.29 -4.20
C SER A 225 -40.26 40.10 -3.85
N PRO A 226 -40.79 40.93 -4.76
CA PRO A 226 -42.17 41.40 -4.72
C PRO A 226 -43.10 40.48 -5.53
N ALA A 227 -44.37 40.50 -5.11
CA ALA A 227 -45.49 39.69 -5.58
C ALA A 227 -45.85 39.86 -7.06
N GLU A 228 -46.37 38.79 -7.70
CA GLU A 228 -47.73 38.76 -8.29
C GLU A 228 -48.12 37.42 -8.93
N SER A 229 -49.39 37.05 -8.69
CA SER A 229 -50.31 36.23 -9.48
C SER A 229 -50.29 34.68 -9.42
N LEU A 230 -51.52 34.18 -9.22
CA LEU A 230 -51.96 32.80 -9.09
C LEU A 230 -51.73 31.94 -10.36
N SER A 231 -51.20 30.72 -10.18
CA SER A 231 -51.88 29.46 -10.53
C SER A 231 -50.96 28.25 -10.33
N THR A 232 -51.42 27.29 -9.52
CA THR A 232 -51.07 25.85 -9.52
C THR A 232 -49.73 25.43 -10.13
N GLU A 233 -48.70 25.29 -9.29
CA GLU A 233 -47.61 24.34 -9.52
C GLU A 233 -47.08 23.85 -8.17
N GLN A 234 -47.13 22.53 -7.97
CA GLN A 234 -46.50 21.85 -6.85
C GLN A 234 -44.98 21.91 -7.06
N GLU A 235 -44.32 22.97 -6.60
CA GLU A 235 -42.86 23.07 -6.62
C GLU A 235 -42.24 22.75 -5.25
N ASN A 236 -41.56 21.61 -5.20
CA ASN A 236 -40.23 21.38 -4.61
C ASN A 236 -39.84 22.25 -3.40
N LEU A 237 -40.26 21.85 -2.20
CA LEU A 237 -39.51 22.20 -0.99
C LEU A 237 -38.11 21.57 -1.05
N PRO A 238 -37.03 22.26 -0.62
CA PRO A 238 -35.73 21.63 -0.44
C PRO A 238 -35.86 20.48 0.57
N PRO A 239 -35.21 19.33 0.32
CA PRO A 239 -35.35 18.14 1.17
C PRO A 239 -34.94 18.49 2.61
N PRO A 240 -35.69 18.03 3.63
CA PRO A 240 -35.37 18.30 5.03
C PRO A 240 -33.94 17.85 5.36
N LEU A 241 -33.30 18.50 6.35
CA LEU A 241 -31.88 18.25 6.71
C LEU A 241 -31.57 16.75 6.93
N SER A 242 -32.55 15.98 7.39
CA SER A 242 -32.57 14.53 7.49
C SER A 242 -32.26 13.80 6.18
N GLU A 243 -32.92 14.18 5.09
CA GLU A 243 -32.74 13.57 3.76
C GLU A 243 -31.36 13.83 3.19
N LYS A 244 -30.76 15.00 3.46
CA LYS A 244 -29.38 15.30 3.01
C LYS A 244 -28.32 14.44 3.71
N ILE A 245 -28.53 14.13 5.00
CA ILE A 245 -27.64 13.25 5.77
C ILE A 245 -27.76 11.82 5.20
N ILE A 246 -28.99 11.35 5.00
CA ILE A 246 -29.27 10.03 4.41
C ILE A 246 -28.66 9.91 3.01
N ASP A 247 -28.85 10.92 2.15
CA ASP A 247 -28.27 10.95 0.80
C ASP A 247 -26.74 10.89 0.82
N THR A 248 -26.10 11.47 1.84
CA THR A 248 -24.64 11.42 1.99
C THR A 248 -24.18 10.02 2.38
N VAL A 249 -24.86 9.37 3.34
CA VAL A 249 -24.59 7.98 3.71
C VAL A 249 -24.79 7.04 2.52
N ILE A 250 -25.87 7.21 1.76
CA ILE A 250 -26.15 6.37 0.59
C ILE A 250 -25.08 6.57 -0.49
N ARG A 251 -24.65 7.80 -0.76
CA ARG A 251 -23.57 8.06 -1.73
C ARG A 251 -22.27 7.32 -1.38
N GLU A 252 -21.88 7.32 -0.10
CA GLU A 252 -20.68 6.60 0.33
C GLU A 252 -20.85 5.07 0.21
N ILE A 253 -22.04 4.53 0.53
CA ILE A 253 -22.33 3.10 0.34
C ILE A 253 -22.27 2.73 -1.15
N LEU A 254 -22.91 3.52 -2.01
CA LEU A 254 -22.94 3.26 -3.46
C LEU A 254 -21.55 3.35 -4.08
N LYS A 255 -20.67 4.24 -3.59
CA LYS A 255 -19.27 4.35 -4.04
C LYS A 255 -18.46 3.08 -3.78
N MET A 256 -18.80 2.35 -2.71
CA MET A 256 -18.14 1.12 -2.30
C MET A 256 -18.88 -0.15 -2.74
N SER A 257 -20.03 -0.02 -3.40
CA SER A 257 -20.84 -1.15 -3.87
C SER A 257 -20.59 -1.46 -5.35
N PRO A 258 -20.95 -2.67 -5.82
CA PRO A 258 -21.00 -2.96 -7.25
C PRO A 258 -21.84 -1.95 -8.02
N ILE A 259 -21.43 -1.66 -9.25
CA ILE A 259 -22.07 -0.66 -10.12
C ILE A 259 -23.54 -1.05 -10.40
N VAL A 260 -23.75 -2.32 -10.74
CA VAL A 260 -25.06 -2.92 -11.00
C VAL A 260 -25.28 -4.10 -10.06
N LEU A 261 -26.51 -4.26 -9.56
CA LEU A 261 -26.96 -5.40 -8.76
C LEU A 261 -28.29 -5.93 -9.30
N ILE A 262 -28.61 -7.19 -9.01
CA ILE A 262 -29.91 -7.78 -9.31
C ILE A 262 -30.85 -7.51 -8.12
N ASP A 263 -32.01 -6.89 -8.35
CA ASP A 263 -33.10 -6.89 -7.38
C ASP A 263 -33.77 -8.26 -7.39
N VAL A 264 -33.52 -9.10 -6.37
CA VAL A 264 -34.04 -10.49 -6.34
C VAL A 264 -35.57 -10.59 -6.26
N LYS A 265 -36.28 -9.47 -6.06
CA LYS A 265 -37.74 -9.44 -6.15
C LYS A 265 -38.21 -9.36 -7.59
N SER A 266 -37.73 -8.37 -8.35
CA SER A 266 -38.13 -8.17 -9.75
C SER A 266 -37.26 -8.93 -10.76
N GLY A 267 -36.08 -9.41 -10.35
CA GLY A 267 -35.08 -10.03 -11.21
C GLY A 267 -34.37 -9.06 -12.14
N ARG A 268 -34.56 -7.74 -11.97
CA ARG A 268 -33.98 -6.72 -12.85
C ARG A 268 -32.58 -6.34 -12.42
N LEU A 269 -31.75 -6.01 -13.39
CA LEU A 269 -30.48 -5.34 -13.17
C LEU A 269 -30.76 -3.88 -12.79
N CYS A 270 -30.16 -3.43 -11.69
CA CYS A 270 -30.37 -2.11 -11.11
C CYS A 270 -29.05 -1.39 -10.85
N ASP A 271 -28.88 -0.19 -11.40
CA ASP A 271 -27.73 0.67 -11.12
C ASP A 271 -27.84 1.39 -9.75
N GLY A 272 -26.86 2.24 -9.42
CA GLY A 272 -26.88 3.01 -8.17
C GLY A 272 -28.05 4.01 -8.06
N SER A 273 -28.46 4.63 -9.17
CA SER A 273 -29.56 5.60 -9.22
C SER A 273 -30.91 4.91 -9.02
N GLU A 274 -31.12 3.77 -9.68
CA GLU A 274 -32.34 2.99 -9.55
C GLU A 274 -32.50 2.45 -8.13
N ARG A 275 -31.41 1.93 -7.53
CA ARG A 275 -31.40 1.49 -6.13
C ARG A 275 -31.76 2.62 -5.16
N LEU A 276 -31.22 3.82 -5.39
CA LEU A 276 -31.55 5.02 -4.60
C LEU A 276 -33.05 5.36 -4.70
N GLN A 277 -33.61 5.36 -5.92
CA GLN A 277 -35.03 5.64 -6.14
C GLN A 277 -35.92 4.58 -5.46
N MET A 278 -35.54 3.31 -5.54
CA MET A 278 -36.24 2.21 -4.89
C MET A 278 -36.20 2.33 -3.37
N PHE A 279 -35.07 2.75 -2.79
CA PHE A 279 -34.97 3.00 -1.35
C PHE A 279 -35.88 4.15 -0.90
N LYS A 280 -35.86 5.30 -1.60
CA LYS A 280 -36.71 6.45 -1.27
C LYS A 280 -38.21 6.15 -1.37
N SER A 281 -38.57 5.18 -2.20
CA SER A 281 -39.95 4.73 -2.37
C SER A 281 -40.38 3.68 -1.32
N ASP A 282 -39.42 3.09 -0.60
CA ASP A 282 -39.68 2.04 0.37
C ASP A 282 -40.37 2.59 1.64
N PRO A 283 -41.38 1.91 2.19
CA PRO A 283 -42.01 2.32 3.45
C PRO A 283 -41.01 2.55 4.59
N GLN A 284 -39.91 1.77 4.64
CA GLN A 284 -38.86 1.92 5.64
C GLN A 284 -38.19 3.29 5.59
N PHE A 285 -38.00 3.86 4.39
CA PHE A 285 -37.44 5.21 4.24
C PHE A 285 -38.41 6.26 4.79
N LYS A 286 -39.70 6.15 4.49
CA LYS A 286 -40.73 7.09 4.98
C LYS A 286 -40.86 7.05 6.50
N GLU A 287 -40.83 5.84 7.08
CA GLU A 287 -40.84 5.65 8.53
C GLU A 287 -39.57 6.23 9.17
N MET A 288 -38.40 5.97 8.59
CA MET A 288 -37.11 6.50 9.06
C MET A 288 -37.07 8.03 9.03
N VAL A 289 -37.49 8.65 7.93
CA VAL A 289 -37.54 10.12 7.80
C VAL A 289 -38.55 10.71 8.79
N SER A 290 -39.68 10.04 9.04
CA SER A 290 -40.70 10.48 10.00
C SER A 290 -40.25 10.35 11.46
N ALA A 291 -39.38 9.38 11.77
CA ALA A 291 -38.85 9.13 13.12
C ALA A 291 -37.66 10.03 13.49
N MET A 292 -37.02 10.69 12.51
CA MET A 292 -35.87 11.57 12.77
C MET A 292 -36.27 12.84 13.55
N THR A 293 -35.92 12.87 14.84
CA THR A 293 -35.96 14.09 15.67
C THR A 293 -34.58 14.74 15.79
N MET A 294 -34.54 16.07 15.86
CA MET A 294 -33.37 16.96 15.71
C MET A 294 -32.15 16.74 16.64
N LYS A 295 -32.14 15.75 17.56
CA LYS A 295 -31.13 15.68 18.63
C LYS A 295 -30.43 14.34 18.86
N SER A 296 -30.81 13.25 18.20
CA SER A 296 -30.23 11.94 18.49
C SER A 296 -30.63 10.96 17.40
N GLU A 297 -29.65 10.32 16.72
CA GLU A 297 -29.75 9.00 16.01
C GLU A 297 -29.07 8.93 14.63
N ASP A 298 -27.79 9.33 14.53
CA ASP A 298 -26.97 9.03 13.35
C ASP A 298 -26.73 7.50 13.19
N LYS A 299 -26.59 6.77 14.30
CA LYS A 299 -26.29 5.32 14.29
C LYS A 299 -27.46 4.45 13.79
N ARG A 300 -28.71 4.73 14.17
CA ARG A 300 -29.87 3.93 13.75
C ARG A 300 -30.16 4.12 12.27
N THR A 301 -30.10 5.37 11.80
CA THR A 301 -30.21 5.74 10.39
C THR A 301 -29.17 5.03 9.55
N SER A 302 -27.89 5.11 9.95
CA SER A 302 -26.79 4.43 9.25
C SER A 302 -27.02 2.92 9.16
N ARG A 303 -27.54 2.30 10.23
CA ARG A 303 -27.84 0.86 10.26
C ARG A 303 -28.92 0.45 9.25
N VAL A 304 -30.09 1.10 9.26
CA VAL A 304 -31.20 0.77 8.36
C VAL A 304 -30.79 0.93 6.90
N VAL A 305 -30.11 2.04 6.58
CA VAL A 305 -29.58 2.27 5.23
C VAL A 305 -28.59 1.16 4.85
N LYS A 306 -27.62 0.84 5.72
CA LYS A 306 -26.66 -0.24 5.46
C LYS A 306 -27.34 -1.58 5.23
N GLU A 307 -28.29 -1.97 6.09
CA GLU A 307 -29.05 -3.23 5.96
C GLU A 307 -29.83 -3.29 4.63
N TYR A 308 -30.43 -2.19 4.17
CA TYR A 308 -31.15 -2.17 2.90
C TYR A 308 -30.24 -2.35 1.68
N PHE A 309 -29.04 -1.76 1.71
CA PHE A 309 -28.09 -1.80 0.60
C PHE A 309 -27.11 -2.98 0.66
N GLN A 310 -27.23 -3.86 1.66
CA GLN A 310 -26.48 -5.11 1.72
C GLN A 310 -26.76 -5.99 0.50
N TYR A 311 -25.70 -6.58 -0.04
CA TYR A 311 -25.76 -7.45 -1.19
C TYR A 311 -25.00 -8.75 -0.94
N VAL A 312 -25.45 -9.80 -1.63
CA VAL A 312 -24.81 -11.11 -1.64
C VAL A 312 -24.13 -11.34 -2.97
N MET A 313 -22.90 -11.83 -2.95
CA MET A 313 -22.13 -12.12 -4.15
C MET A 313 -22.15 -13.60 -4.46
N LEU A 314 -22.23 -13.93 -5.74
CA LEU A 314 -21.98 -15.27 -6.24
C LEU A 314 -20.49 -15.45 -6.50
N SER A 315 -19.98 -16.62 -6.13
CA SER A 315 -18.65 -17.11 -6.50
C SER A 315 -18.83 -18.51 -7.08
N HIS A 316 -18.31 -18.75 -8.28
CA HIS A 316 -18.48 -20.02 -8.98
C HIS A 316 -17.44 -20.19 -10.08
N VAL A 317 -17.30 -21.41 -10.60
CA VAL A 317 -16.57 -21.66 -11.84
C VAL A 317 -17.53 -21.51 -13.01
N TRP A 318 -17.20 -20.64 -13.96
CA TRP A 318 -18.04 -20.42 -15.15
C TRP A 318 -18.21 -21.72 -15.93
N GLU A 319 -19.45 -22.04 -16.28
CA GLU A 319 -19.80 -23.22 -17.07
C GLU A 319 -20.43 -22.79 -18.41
N GLY A 320 -19.80 -23.17 -19.53
CA GLY A 320 -20.38 -22.92 -20.86
C GLY A 320 -20.69 -21.44 -21.13
N LYS A 321 -21.91 -21.14 -21.59
CA LYS A 321 -22.37 -19.77 -21.87
C LYS A 321 -23.37 -19.32 -20.82
N GLU A 322 -22.86 -18.80 -19.71
CA GLU A 322 -23.67 -18.21 -18.66
C GLU A 322 -24.35 -16.90 -19.12
N PRO A 323 -25.51 -16.53 -18.55
CA PRO A 323 -26.22 -15.32 -18.95
C PRO A 323 -25.35 -14.08 -18.74
N SER A 324 -25.19 -13.29 -19.81
CA SER A 324 -24.47 -12.03 -19.77
C SER A 324 -25.36 -10.87 -19.33
N PHE A 325 -24.76 -9.70 -19.10
CA PHE A 325 -25.50 -8.46 -18.84
C PHE A 325 -26.54 -8.17 -19.93
N GLN A 326 -26.20 -8.39 -21.20
CA GLN A 326 -27.08 -8.12 -22.33
C GLN A 326 -28.24 -9.13 -22.40
N ASP A 327 -28.00 -10.40 -22.08
CA ASP A 327 -29.04 -11.43 -22.08
C ASP A 327 -30.12 -11.13 -21.04
N VAL A 328 -29.73 -10.76 -19.82
CA VAL A 328 -30.67 -10.38 -18.75
C VAL A 328 -31.41 -9.09 -19.10
N LYS A 329 -30.73 -8.11 -19.69
CA LYS A 329 -31.35 -6.85 -20.13
C LYS A 329 -32.36 -7.08 -21.24
N GLN A 330 -32.07 -7.97 -22.19
CA GLN A 330 -32.99 -8.34 -23.28
C GLN A 330 -34.21 -9.10 -22.77
N ALA A 331 -34.02 -10.05 -21.84
CA ALA A 331 -35.11 -10.76 -21.18
C ALA A 331 -35.92 -9.87 -20.22
N GLY A 332 -35.40 -8.69 -19.88
CA GLY A 332 -35.99 -7.74 -18.94
C GLY A 332 -35.86 -8.15 -17.47
N SER A 333 -35.58 -9.41 -17.16
CA SER A 333 -35.29 -9.91 -15.81
C SER A 333 -34.63 -11.29 -15.85
N VAL A 334 -33.95 -11.67 -14.77
CA VAL A 334 -33.44 -13.03 -14.54
C VAL A 334 -34.56 -14.08 -14.57
N TRP A 335 -35.79 -13.69 -14.23
CA TRP A 335 -36.97 -14.57 -14.28
C TRP A 335 -37.53 -14.77 -15.70
N GLY A 336 -37.20 -13.88 -16.63
CA GLY A 336 -37.60 -13.95 -18.02
C GLY A 336 -36.61 -14.70 -18.92
N LEU A 337 -35.48 -15.14 -18.36
CA LEU A 337 -34.52 -16.00 -19.06
C LEU A 337 -35.13 -17.36 -19.37
N ASP A 338 -34.59 -18.04 -20.39
CA ASP A 338 -35.04 -19.39 -20.72
C ASP A 338 -34.72 -20.44 -19.63
N SER A 339 -35.25 -21.64 -19.80
CA SER A 339 -35.08 -22.76 -18.87
C SER A 339 -33.77 -23.53 -19.03
N SER A 340 -32.72 -22.92 -19.60
CA SER A 340 -31.41 -23.58 -19.69
C SER A 340 -30.80 -23.80 -18.29
N PRO A 341 -29.98 -24.85 -18.09
CA PRO A 341 -29.40 -25.16 -16.78
C PRO A 341 -28.58 -24.02 -16.16
N LEU A 342 -27.88 -23.23 -16.98
CA LEU A 342 -27.06 -22.10 -16.53
C LEU A 342 -27.92 -20.91 -16.09
N ASN A 343 -29.06 -20.68 -16.76
CA ASN A 343 -30.02 -19.68 -16.33
C ASN A 343 -30.73 -20.12 -15.04
N GLU A 344 -30.98 -21.42 -14.88
CA GLU A 344 -31.50 -21.99 -13.63
C GLU A 344 -30.52 -21.81 -12.47
N LYS A 345 -29.21 -21.98 -12.71
CA LYS A 345 -28.15 -21.70 -11.71
C LYS A 345 -28.25 -20.26 -11.18
N LEU A 346 -28.35 -19.26 -12.06
CA LEU A 346 -28.53 -17.86 -11.65
C LEU A 346 -29.87 -17.63 -10.92
N ARG A 347 -30.97 -18.24 -11.40
CA ARG A 347 -32.29 -18.15 -10.75
C ARG A 347 -32.26 -18.73 -9.33
N LYS A 348 -31.64 -19.90 -9.14
CA LYS A 348 -31.47 -20.55 -7.83
C LYS A 348 -30.64 -19.70 -6.87
N PHE A 349 -29.56 -19.09 -7.37
CA PHE A 349 -28.81 -18.12 -6.58
C PHE A 349 -29.71 -16.98 -6.09
N CYS A 350 -30.45 -16.32 -7.00
CA CYS A 350 -31.35 -15.22 -6.62
C CYS A 350 -32.46 -15.66 -5.65
N GLU A 351 -33.02 -16.88 -5.82
CA GLU A 351 -34.00 -17.45 -4.90
C GLU A 351 -33.42 -17.62 -3.49
N LEU A 352 -32.19 -18.12 -3.38
CA LEU A 352 -31.49 -18.34 -2.12
C LEU A 352 -31.14 -17.03 -1.41
N VAL A 353 -30.65 -16.04 -2.16
CA VAL A 353 -30.40 -14.68 -1.65
C VAL A 353 -31.69 -14.08 -1.08
N ARG A 354 -32.81 -14.26 -1.79
CA ARG A 354 -34.13 -13.80 -1.35
C ARG A 354 -34.61 -14.53 -0.09
N SER A 355 -34.39 -15.85 0.01
CA SER A 355 -34.80 -16.62 1.20
C SER A 355 -34.00 -16.25 2.45
N ASP A 356 -32.75 -15.81 2.28
CA ASP A 356 -31.90 -15.31 3.35
C ASP A 356 -32.23 -13.84 3.74
N GLY A 357 -33.25 -13.23 3.13
CA GLY A 357 -33.75 -11.91 3.47
C GLY A 357 -33.04 -10.75 2.80
N TYR A 358 -32.07 -11.02 1.91
CA TYR A 358 -31.38 -9.98 1.16
C TYR A 358 -32.16 -9.57 -0.08
N ARG A 359 -32.02 -8.28 -0.46
CA ARG A 359 -32.65 -7.74 -1.67
C ARG A 359 -31.74 -7.78 -2.89
N TRP A 360 -30.44 -7.66 -2.69
CA TRP A 360 -29.50 -7.43 -3.77
C TRP A 360 -28.58 -8.64 -3.95
N ALA A 361 -28.50 -9.12 -5.19
CA ALA A 361 -27.59 -10.17 -5.60
C ALA A 361 -26.58 -9.63 -6.63
N TRP A 362 -25.38 -10.19 -6.66
CA TRP A 362 -24.35 -9.85 -7.64
C TRP A 362 -23.75 -11.11 -8.27
N SER A 363 -23.61 -11.09 -9.60
CA SER A 363 -22.88 -12.09 -10.38
C SER A 363 -22.03 -11.37 -11.41
N ASP A 364 -20.74 -11.67 -11.47
CA ASP A 364 -19.77 -11.08 -12.39
C ASP A 364 -20.12 -11.29 -13.88
N THR A 365 -20.86 -12.37 -14.18
CA THR A 365 -21.34 -12.69 -15.52
C THR A 365 -22.37 -11.70 -16.07
N CYS A 366 -23.30 -11.21 -15.24
CA CYS A 366 -24.42 -10.38 -15.66
C CYS A 366 -24.56 -9.02 -14.97
N CYS A 367 -23.81 -8.76 -13.89
CA CYS A 367 -23.77 -7.45 -13.22
C CYS A 367 -22.61 -6.57 -13.70
N ILE A 368 -21.77 -7.05 -14.62
CA ILE A 368 -20.74 -6.25 -15.28
C ILE A 368 -21.08 -6.18 -16.77
N ASP A 369 -21.24 -4.97 -17.30
CA ASP A 369 -21.34 -4.79 -18.75
C ASP A 369 -19.93 -4.86 -19.36
N LYS A 370 -19.52 -6.09 -19.69
CA LYS A 370 -18.20 -6.40 -20.27
C LYS A 370 -18.00 -5.79 -21.66
N THR A 371 -19.04 -5.23 -22.28
CA THR A 371 -18.92 -4.52 -23.57
C THR A 371 -18.34 -3.10 -23.41
N ILE A 372 -18.32 -2.57 -22.18
CA ILE A 372 -17.81 -1.24 -21.86
C ILE A 372 -16.50 -1.39 -21.07
N SER A 373 -15.37 -1.14 -21.73
CA SER A 373 -14.03 -1.35 -21.14
C SER A 373 -13.79 -0.57 -19.84
N THR A 374 -14.29 0.67 -19.74
CA THR A 374 -14.17 1.47 -18.52
C THR A 374 -14.93 0.86 -17.34
N VAL A 375 -16.12 0.30 -17.58
CA VAL A 375 -16.92 -0.40 -16.57
C VAL A 375 -16.25 -1.70 -16.17
N LEU A 376 -15.71 -2.46 -17.14
CA LEU A 376 -14.95 -3.67 -16.87
C LEU A 376 -13.73 -3.37 -16.00
N ASN A 377 -12.86 -2.43 -16.41
CA ASN A 377 -11.64 -2.10 -15.69
C ASN A 377 -11.92 -1.54 -14.29
N GLN A 378 -12.94 -0.69 -14.15
CA GLN A 378 -13.38 -0.23 -12.84
C GLN A 378 -13.86 -1.39 -11.96
N SER A 379 -14.58 -2.35 -12.54
CA SER A 379 -15.08 -3.51 -11.81
C SER A 379 -13.95 -4.42 -11.35
N LEU A 380 -13.00 -4.77 -12.22
CA LEU A 380 -11.85 -5.63 -11.87
C LEU A 380 -11.01 -5.02 -10.73
N LYS A 381 -10.79 -3.69 -10.74
CA LYS A 381 -10.06 -2.99 -9.66
C LYS A 381 -10.81 -2.96 -8.33
N MET A 382 -12.14 -3.04 -8.36
CA MET A 382 -12.99 -2.91 -7.18
C MET A 382 -13.50 -4.24 -6.64
N MET A 383 -13.45 -5.33 -7.42
CA MET A 383 -14.01 -6.64 -7.06
C MET A 383 -13.60 -7.11 -5.67
N TYR A 384 -12.31 -7.04 -5.32
CA TYR A 384 -11.84 -7.40 -3.97
C TYR A 384 -12.60 -6.63 -2.87
N LYS A 385 -12.71 -5.30 -3.02
CA LYS A 385 -13.43 -4.45 -2.05
C LYS A 385 -14.92 -4.76 -2.02
N TRP A 386 -15.50 -5.13 -3.17
CA TRP A 386 -16.89 -5.54 -3.23
C TRP A 386 -17.14 -6.86 -2.50
N TYR A 387 -16.24 -7.85 -2.64
CA TYR A 387 -16.28 -9.10 -1.88
C TYR A 387 -16.09 -8.86 -0.38
N GLU A 388 -15.11 -8.02 0.00
CA GLU A 388 -14.86 -7.61 1.38
C GLU A 388 -16.07 -6.91 2.03
N ALA A 389 -16.75 -6.03 1.29
CA ALA A 389 -17.91 -5.28 1.75
C ALA A 389 -19.25 -6.04 1.61
N SER A 390 -19.25 -7.23 0.99
CA SER A 390 -20.46 -8.03 0.79
C SER A 390 -21.04 -8.50 2.14
N ALA A 391 -22.36 -8.66 2.20
CA ALA A 391 -23.01 -9.20 3.38
C ALA A 391 -22.74 -10.70 3.53
N ALA A 392 -22.66 -11.40 2.40
CA ALA A 392 -22.24 -12.79 2.29
C ALA A 392 -21.75 -13.07 0.87
N THR A 393 -20.89 -14.08 0.74
CA THR A 393 -20.53 -14.67 -0.55
C THR A 393 -21.01 -16.12 -0.59
N PHE A 394 -21.85 -16.44 -1.57
CA PHE A 394 -22.32 -17.80 -1.80
C PHE A 394 -21.44 -18.44 -2.87
N VAL A 395 -20.77 -19.51 -2.49
CA VAL A 395 -19.89 -20.29 -3.36
C VAL A 395 -20.64 -21.51 -3.86
N LEU A 396 -20.78 -21.64 -5.17
CA LEU A 396 -21.30 -22.86 -5.80
C LEU A 396 -20.14 -23.72 -6.29
N LEU A 397 -19.98 -24.89 -5.66
CA LEU A 397 -19.07 -25.95 -6.08
C LEU A 397 -19.79 -26.84 -7.12
N ALA A 398 -19.80 -26.38 -8.37
CA ALA A 398 -20.59 -26.98 -9.45
C ALA A 398 -20.18 -28.43 -9.80
N ASP A 399 -18.97 -28.83 -9.44
CA ASP A 399 -18.39 -30.15 -9.64
C ASP A 399 -18.53 -31.08 -8.41
N VAL A 400 -19.00 -30.58 -7.27
CA VAL A 400 -19.21 -31.36 -6.04
C VAL A 400 -20.64 -31.90 -5.98
N LEU A 401 -20.77 -33.22 -5.81
CA LEU A 401 -22.06 -33.91 -5.70
C LEU A 401 -22.58 -33.91 -4.26
N SER A 402 -23.90 -34.11 -4.12
CA SER A 402 -24.57 -34.25 -2.82
C SER A 402 -24.94 -35.73 -2.56
N PRO A 403 -24.69 -36.28 -1.35
CA PRO A 403 -24.06 -35.64 -0.20
C PRO A 403 -22.55 -35.45 -0.43
N SER A 404 -22.03 -34.27 -0.10
CA SER A 404 -20.60 -33.97 -0.18
C SER A 404 -19.83 -34.58 0.99
N ALA A 405 -18.57 -34.91 0.78
CA ALA A 405 -17.64 -35.44 1.79
C ALA A 405 -16.48 -34.45 2.06
N LEU A 406 -15.78 -34.63 3.18
CA LEU A 406 -14.56 -33.88 3.47
C LEU A 406 -13.49 -34.21 2.40
N GLY A 407 -12.86 -33.18 1.86
CA GLY A 407 -11.89 -33.28 0.76
C GLY A 407 -12.45 -32.82 -0.57
N ASP A 408 -13.77 -32.88 -0.77
CA ASP A 408 -14.41 -32.47 -2.04
C ASP A 408 -14.20 -30.97 -2.34
N LEU A 409 -14.15 -30.11 -1.32
CA LEU A 409 -13.87 -28.68 -1.50
C LEU A 409 -12.40 -28.47 -1.91
N MET A 410 -11.46 -29.17 -1.28
CA MET A 410 -10.04 -29.12 -1.65
C MET A 410 -9.80 -29.58 -3.09
N GLU A 411 -10.49 -30.63 -3.54
CA GLU A 411 -10.38 -31.18 -4.90
C GLU A 411 -11.22 -30.42 -5.94
N SER A 412 -12.07 -29.49 -5.50
CA SER A 412 -12.97 -28.77 -6.40
C SER A 412 -12.22 -27.90 -7.41
N LEU A 413 -12.77 -27.81 -8.63
CA LEU A 413 -12.30 -26.91 -9.67
C LEU A 413 -12.30 -25.46 -9.19
N TRP A 414 -13.20 -25.09 -8.28
CA TRP A 414 -13.28 -23.75 -7.71
C TRP A 414 -11.97 -23.33 -7.01
N MET A 415 -11.29 -24.25 -6.31
CA MET A 415 -10.01 -23.96 -5.65
C MET A 415 -8.87 -23.68 -6.65
N THR A 416 -9.02 -24.10 -7.89
CA THR A 416 -7.99 -24.01 -8.94
C THR A 416 -8.07 -22.75 -9.79
N ARG A 417 -9.09 -21.89 -9.63
CA ARG A 417 -9.31 -20.71 -10.49
C ARG A 417 -8.65 -19.46 -9.92
N ALA A 418 -8.09 -18.61 -10.79
CA ALA A 418 -7.36 -17.42 -10.38
C ALA A 418 -8.23 -16.42 -9.59
N TRP A 419 -9.39 -16.05 -10.13
CA TRP A 419 -10.32 -15.09 -9.52
C TRP A 419 -10.86 -15.53 -8.17
N THR A 420 -11.10 -16.84 -7.97
CA THR A 420 -11.67 -17.36 -6.71
C THR A 420 -10.75 -17.16 -5.50
N SER A 421 -9.47 -16.82 -5.71
CA SER A 421 -8.55 -16.38 -4.66
C SER A 421 -9.11 -15.27 -3.79
N GLN A 422 -9.53 -14.18 -4.42
CA GLN A 422 -10.05 -13.01 -3.72
C GLN A 422 -11.49 -13.23 -3.28
N GLU A 423 -12.25 -14.05 -4.00
CA GLU A 423 -13.62 -14.43 -3.64
C GLU A 423 -13.67 -15.33 -2.38
N LEU A 424 -12.60 -16.08 -2.12
CA LEU A 424 -12.40 -16.84 -0.89
C LEU A 424 -11.96 -15.94 0.28
N LEU A 425 -10.94 -15.12 0.03
CA LEU A 425 -10.18 -14.46 1.10
C LEU A 425 -10.77 -13.12 1.53
N ALA A 426 -11.30 -12.33 0.60
CA ALA A 426 -11.81 -10.99 0.88
C ALA A 426 -13.10 -10.98 1.73
N PRO A 427 -14.11 -11.85 1.50
CA PRO A 427 -15.37 -11.76 2.25
C PRO A 427 -15.22 -12.08 3.73
N ASN A 428 -15.98 -11.38 4.57
CA ASN A 428 -16.10 -11.69 6.00
C ASN A 428 -17.03 -12.89 6.27
N VAL A 429 -17.98 -13.12 5.38
CA VAL A 429 -18.98 -14.20 5.47
C VAL A 429 -19.01 -14.99 4.16
N ILE A 430 -18.82 -16.30 4.26
CA ILE A 430 -18.85 -17.21 3.10
C ILE A 430 -19.73 -18.43 3.39
N ARG A 431 -20.44 -18.92 2.37
CA ARG A 431 -21.25 -20.14 2.44
C ARG A 431 -21.02 -20.99 1.20
N PHE A 432 -20.62 -22.24 1.38
CA PHE A 432 -20.36 -23.22 0.34
C PHE A 432 -21.59 -24.09 0.08
N TYR A 433 -21.91 -24.26 -1.19
CA TYR A 433 -23.00 -25.10 -1.67
C TYR A 433 -22.48 -26.10 -2.71
N ALA A 434 -22.95 -27.34 -2.62
CA ALA A 434 -22.74 -28.35 -3.67
C ALA A 434 -23.56 -28.01 -4.92
N ARG A 435 -23.37 -28.79 -6.00
CA ARG A 435 -24.01 -28.58 -7.31
C ARG A 435 -25.53 -28.39 -7.29
N ASP A 436 -26.22 -29.03 -6.34
CA ASP A 436 -27.68 -28.95 -6.18
C ASP A 436 -28.15 -27.86 -5.19
N TRP A 437 -27.28 -26.88 -4.89
CA TRP A 437 -27.52 -25.79 -3.94
C TRP A 437 -27.78 -26.25 -2.50
N LYS A 438 -27.40 -27.48 -2.14
CA LYS A 438 -27.38 -27.93 -0.75
C LYS A 438 -26.12 -27.46 -0.04
N PRO A 439 -26.20 -27.09 1.25
CA PRO A 439 -25.02 -26.66 2.00
C PRO A 439 -23.95 -27.76 2.03
N TYR A 440 -22.70 -27.37 1.81
CA TYR A 440 -21.55 -28.28 1.88
C TYR A 440 -21.47 -28.95 3.26
N LEU A 441 -21.26 -30.26 3.28
CA LEU A 441 -21.30 -31.14 4.46
C LEU A 441 -22.62 -31.10 5.25
N GLY A 442 -23.69 -30.55 4.66
CA GLY A 442 -24.93 -30.24 5.38
C GLY A 442 -24.78 -29.14 6.43
N ASP A 443 -23.68 -28.37 6.41
CA ASP A 443 -23.42 -27.30 7.37
C ASP A 443 -24.30 -26.09 7.06
N THR A 444 -25.31 -25.86 7.91
CA THR A 444 -26.30 -24.79 7.74
C THR A 444 -25.92 -23.47 8.41
N ARG A 445 -24.72 -23.35 8.99
CA ARG A 445 -24.25 -22.09 9.60
C ARG A 445 -24.38 -20.91 8.64
N SER A 446 -24.58 -19.72 9.22
CA SER A 446 -24.64 -18.46 8.46
C SER A 446 -23.28 -18.07 7.89
N ASN A 447 -22.19 -18.52 8.51
CA ASN A 447 -20.83 -18.28 8.04
C ASN A 447 -19.97 -19.55 8.17
N HIS A 448 -19.52 -20.11 7.06
CA HIS A 448 -18.64 -21.27 7.06
C HIS A 448 -17.22 -20.95 7.55
N LYS A 449 -16.83 -19.67 7.66
CA LYS A 449 -15.60 -19.28 8.38
C LYS A 449 -15.61 -19.67 9.86
N GLU A 450 -16.78 -19.96 10.43
CA GLU A 450 -16.94 -20.46 11.80
C GLU A 450 -16.93 -22.00 11.88
N SER A 451 -16.86 -22.70 10.75
CA SER A 451 -16.86 -24.17 10.67
C SER A 451 -15.43 -24.70 10.74
N PRO A 452 -15.02 -25.39 11.83
CA PRO A 452 -13.65 -25.87 11.98
C PRO A 452 -13.25 -26.86 10.88
N GLN A 453 -14.18 -27.71 10.45
CA GLN A 453 -13.93 -28.70 9.42
C GLN A 453 -13.63 -28.05 8.06
N ILE A 454 -14.47 -27.11 7.62
CA ILE A 454 -14.31 -26.42 6.33
C ILE A 454 -13.06 -25.53 6.36
N MET A 455 -12.81 -24.83 7.47
CA MET A 455 -11.62 -23.98 7.59
C MET A 455 -10.32 -24.78 7.62
N GLN A 456 -10.32 -25.97 8.25
CA GLN A 456 -9.17 -26.86 8.22
C GLN A 456 -8.90 -27.37 6.80
N GLU A 457 -9.95 -27.81 6.08
CA GLU A 457 -9.83 -28.26 4.69
C GLU A 457 -9.27 -27.15 3.78
N LEU A 458 -9.74 -25.91 3.94
CA LEU A 458 -9.19 -24.76 3.21
C LEU A 458 -7.74 -24.47 3.61
N ALA A 459 -7.42 -24.47 4.91
CA ALA A 459 -6.07 -24.22 5.40
C ALA A 459 -5.06 -25.22 4.80
N ASP A 460 -5.44 -26.50 4.73
CA ASP A 460 -4.65 -27.55 4.12
C ASP A 460 -4.50 -27.34 2.61
N ALA A 461 -5.56 -26.90 1.93
CA ALA A 461 -5.54 -26.65 0.48
C ALA A 461 -4.67 -25.45 0.06
N ILE A 462 -4.74 -24.32 0.77
CA ILE A 462 -4.02 -23.08 0.39
C ILE A 462 -2.72 -22.84 1.18
N GLY A 463 -2.45 -23.65 2.21
CA GLY A 463 -1.19 -23.62 2.94
C GLY A 463 -1.00 -22.39 3.84
N ILE A 464 -2.09 -21.83 4.38
CA ILE A 464 -2.10 -20.79 5.42
C ILE A 464 -3.03 -21.19 6.58
N SER A 465 -2.81 -20.65 7.77
CA SER A 465 -3.57 -21.06 8.97
C SER A 465 -5.06 -20.69 8.87
N CYS A 466 -5.92 -21.46 9.55
CA CYS A 466 -7.36 -21.15 9.67
C CYS A 466 -7.59 -19.71 10.18
N GLN A 467 -6.78 -19.27 11.16
CA GLN A 467 -6.88 -17.91 11.73
C GLN A 467 -6.60 -16.84 10.67
N THR A 468 -5.64 -17.08 9.77
CA THR A 468 -5.33 -16.19 8.65
C THR A 468 -6.47 -16.14 7.63
N ILE A 469 -7.19 -17.25 7.39
CA ILE A 469 -8.34 -17.28 6.47
C ILE A 469 -9.53 -16.53 7.07
N VAL A 470 -9.79 -16.75 8.36
CA VAL A 470 -10.92 -16.16 9.08
C VAL A 470 -10.76 -14.64 9.19
N ALA A 471 -9.60 -14.18 9.66
CA ALA A 471 -9.28 -12.76 9.82
C ALA A 471 -8.29 -12.30 8.74
N PHE A 472 -8.60 -12.59 7.48
CA PHE A 472 -7.70 -12.29 6.37
C PHE A 472 -7.47 -10.79 6.22
N ASN A 473 -6.21 -10.40 6.31
CA ASN A 473 -5.75 -9.09 5.92
C ASN A 473 -4.47 -9.27 5.09
N PRO A 474 -4.45 -8.81 3.83
CA PRO A 474 -3.29 -8.97 2.97
C PRO A 474 -2.03 -8.29 3.55
N ASP A 475 -2.15 -7.25 4.36
CA ASP A 475 -0.99 -6.54 4.92
C ASP A 475 -0.20 -7.39 5.94
N TYR A 476 -0.77 -8.50 6.43
CA TYR A 476 -0.08 -9.43 7.33
C TYR A 476 0.68 -10.54 6.61
N LEU A 477 0.61 -10.61 5.28
CA LEU A 477 1.35 -11.57 4.47
C LEU A 477 2.50 -10.89 3.74
N SER A 478 3.65 -11.54 3.70
CA SER A 478 4.76 -11.16 2.83
C SER A 478 4.34 -11.23 1.35
N ILE A 479 5.07 -10.52 0.49
CA ILE A 479 4.84 -10.56 -0.96
C ILE A 479 4.86 -11.99 -1.48
N ARG A 480 5.83 -12.79 -1.04
CA ARG A 480 5.95 -14.18 -1.49
C ARG A 480 4.79 -15.04 -1.02
N GLU A 481 4.31 -14.88 0.20
CA GLU A 481 3.12 -15.59 0.68
C GLU A 481 1.88 -15.23 -0.15
N LYS A 482 1.71 -13.95 -0.52
CA LYS A 482 0.64 -13.53 -1.44
C LYS A 482 0.76 -14.18 -2.82
N LEU A 483 1.96 -14.21 -3.41
CA LEU A 483 2.20 -14.87 -4.70
C LEU A 483 1.92 -16.38 -4.62
N ARG A 484 2.26 -17.01 -3.49
CA ARG A 484 1.98 -18.43 -3.25
C ARG A 484 0.48 -18.74 -3.25
N LEU A 485 -0.37 -17.84 -2.73
CA LEU A 485 -1.83 -18.01 -2.81
C LEU A 485 -2.33 -18.16 -4.25
N ALA A 486 -1.66 -17.55 -5.24
CA ALA A 486 -2.03 -17.68 -6.65
C ALA A 486 -1.22 -18.73 -7.43
N SER A 487 -0.13 -19.25 -6.84
CA SER A 487 0.82 -20.12 -7.54
C SER A 487 0.23 -21.43 -8.10
N MET A 488 -0.80 -21.97 -7.44
CA MET A 488 -1.46 -23.22 -7.84
C MET A 488 -2.77 -22.99 -8.60
N ARG A 489 -3.05 -21.74 -8.96
CA ARG A 489 -4.30 -21.35 -9.62
C ARG A 489 -4.08 -21.11 -11.11
N SER A 490 -5.14 -21.28 -11.88
CA SER A 490 -5.19 -21.26 -13.33
C SER A 490 -6.25 -20.28 -13.82
N ALA A 491 -6.05 -19.75 -15.01
CA ALA A 491 -7.00 -18.88 -15.69
C ALA A 491 -7.21 -19.35 -17.13
N THR A 492 -8.40 -19.07 -17.67
CA THR A 492 -8.69 -19.35 -19.09
C THR A 492 -8.12 -18.27 -19.99
N VAL A 493 -8.08 -17.03 -19.49
CA VAL A 493 -7.44 -15.87 -20.11
C VAL A 493 -6.14 -15.63 -19.35
N GLU A 494 -5.00 -15.59 -20.04
CA GLU A 494 -3.68 -15.62 -19.38
C GLU A 494 -3.47 -14.41 -18.46
N GLU A 495 -3.98 -13.24 -18.87
CA GLU A 495 -3.90 -11.98 -18.14
C GLU A 495 -4.60 -12.03 -16.77
N ASP A 496 -5.62 -12.88 -16.62
CA ASP A 496 -6.38 -13.01 -15.38
C ASP A 496 -5.54 -13.56 -14.22
N ILE A 497 -4.41 -14.24 -14.49
CA ILE A 497 -3.43 -14.59 -13.45
C ILE A 497 -2.92 -13.35 -12.73
N ALA A 498 -2.68 -12.27 -13.48
CA ALA A 498 -2.24 -10.99 -12.93
C ALA A 498 -3.42 -10.19 -12.38
N TYR A 499 -4.51 -10.08 -13.14
CA TYR A 499 -5.63 -9.22 -12.76
C TYR A 499 -6.38 -9.72 -11.53
N SER A 500 -6.44 -11.03 -11.29
CA SER A 500 -7.04 -11.59 -10.06
C SER A 500 -6.28 -11.18 -8.79
N MET A 501 -5.04 -10.70 -8.92
CA MET A 501 -4.17 -10.32 -7.80
C MET A 501 -4.18 -8.83 -7.48
N ILE A 502 -4.86 -8.00 -8.30
CA ILE A 502 -4.94 -6.54 -8.13
C ILE A 502 -5.40 -6.18 -6.72
N GLY A 503 -6.47 -6.81 -6.25
CA GLY A 503 -7.03 -6.55 -4.92
C GLY A 503 -6.11 -6.97 -3.77
N ILE A 504 -5.51 -8.15 -3.85
CA ILE A 504 -4.62 -8.71 -2.80
C ILE A 504 -3.35 -7.87 -2.64
N PHE A 505 -2.79 -7.37 -3.75
CA PHE A 505 -1.64 -6.46 -3.72
C PHE A 505 -2.02 -4.98 -3.57
N LYS A 506 -3.31 -4.65 -3.59
CA LYS A 506 -3.82 -3.27 -3.69
C LYS A 506 -3.15 -2.52 -4.84
N SER A 507 -2.92 -3.21 -5.96
CA SER A 507 -2.18 -2.79 -7.15
C SER A 507 -2.98 -1.80 -7.99
N ASP A 508 -2.28 -0.89 -8.66
CA ASP A 508 -2.83 0.14 -9.52
C ASP A 508 -2.74 -0.20 -11.02
N ILE A 509 -2.20 -1.36 -11.41
CA ILE A 509 -2.16 -1.81 -12.81
C ILE A 509 -3.52 -1.64 -13.49
N HIS A 510 -3.49 -1.28 -14.77
CA HIS A 510 -4.70 -1.12 -15.57
C HIS A 510 -4.90 -2.38 -16.39
N PRO A 511 -6.00 -3.13 -16.20
CA PRO A 511 -6.28 -4.28 -17.03
C PRO A 511 -6.46 -3.88 -18.50
N ASP A 512 -5.79 -4.60 -19.39
CA ASP A 512 -5.82 -4.43 -20.84
C ASP A 512 -5.75 -5.81 -21.52
N TYR A 513 -6.93 -6.43 -21.68
CA TYR A 513 -7.02 -7.75 -22.30
C TYR A 513 -6.48 -7.75 -23.73
N GLY A 514 -5.56 -8.67 -24.02
CA GLY A 514 -4.79 -8.72 -25.26
C GLY A 514 -3.28 -8.54 -25.06
N GLU A 515 -2.84 -8.15 -23.86
CA GLU A 515 -1.41 -8.03 -23.52
C GLU A 515 -0.72 -9.37 -23.19
N GLY A 516 -1.48 -10.46 -22.96
CA GLY A 516 -0.95 -11.80 -22.73
C GLY A 516 -0.05 -11.91 -21.49
N ASP A 517 1.09 -12.59 -21.62
CA ASP A 517 2.05 -12.83 -20.53
C ASP A 517 2.70 -11.55 -19.96
N VAL A 518 2.63 -10.44 -20.69
CA VAL A 518 3.07 -9.11 -20.27
C VAL A 518 2.31 -8.61 -19.03
N ALA A 519 1.04 -9.00 -18.86
CA ALA A 519 0.21 -8.60 -17.72
C ALA A 519 0.85 -8.99 -16.38
N LEU A 520 1.42 -10.19 -16.29
CA LEU A 520 2.14 -10.66 -15.10
C LEU A 520 3.40 -9.83 -14.84
N GLY A 521 4.10 -9.45 -15.92
CA GLY A 521 5.25 -8.55 -15.86
C GLY A 521 4.89 -7.20 -15.24
N HIS A 522 3.80 -6.57 -15.70
CA HIS A 522 3.30 -5.30 -15.14
C HIS A 522 2.98 -5.40 -13.64
N LEU A 523 2.31 -6.48 -13.21
CA LEU A 523 2.00 -6.70 -11.80
C LEU A 523 3.28 -6.81 -10.95
N LEU A 524 4.22 -7.66 -11.36
CA LEU A 524 5.44 -7.91 -10.59
C LEU A 524 6.37 -6.69 -10.58
N GLU A 525 6.44 -5.94 -11.70
CA GLU A 525 7.11 -4.64 -11.77
C GLU A 525 6.51 -3.66 -10.75
N GLU A 526 5.18 -3.51 -10.73
CA GLU A 526 4.51 -2.58 -9.81
C GLU A 526 4.75 -2.97 -8.35
N ILE A 527 4.75 -4.27 -8.04
CA ILE A 527 5.04 -4.78 -6.69
C ILE A 527 6.45 -4.35 -6.26
N VAL A 528 7.48 -4.60 -7.08
CA VAL A 528 8.86 -4.16 -6.76
C VAL A 528 8.93 -2.64 -6.65
N ALA A 529 8.30 -1.90 -7.56
CA ALA A 529 8.35 -0.44 -7.59
C ALA A 529 7.72 0.19 -6.32
N ARG A 530 6.71 -0.45 -5.73
CA ARG A 530 6.01 0.05 -4.54
C ARG A 530 6.64 -0.40 -3.24
N SER A 531 7.08 -1.65 -3.13
CA SER A 531 7.61 -2.19 -1.87
C SER A 531 9.13 -2.04 -1.76
N GLY A 532 9.85 -2.00 -2.88
CA GLY A 532 11.31 -2.13 -2.91
C GLY A 532 11.80 -3.53 -2.51
N GLU A 533 10.90 -4.48 -2.24
CA GLU A 533 11.26 -5.83 -1.80
C GLU A 533 11.66 -6.71 -2.99
N VAL A 534 12.85 -7.31 -2.86
CA VAL A 534 13.44 -8.19 -3.88
C VAL A 534 13.19 -9.68 -3.61
N ALA A 535 12.43 -10.03 -2.56
CA ALA A 535 12.13 -11.41 -2.20
C ALA A 535 11.34 -12.16 -3.28
N LEU A 536 10.63 -11.42 -4.15
CA LEU A 536 9.98 -12.00 -5.32
C LEU A 536 10.98 -12.40 -6.42
N LEU A 537 12.22 -11.90 -6.42
CA LEU A 537 13.23 -12.30 -7.40
C LEU A 537 13.81 -13.69 -7.10
N ASP A 538 13.54 -14.26 -5.93
CA ASP A 538 14.03 -15.58 -5.54
C ASP A 538 13.14 -16.70 -6.10
N TRP A 539 13.31 -17.01 -7.39
CA TRP A 539 12.58 -18.08 -8.08
C TRP A 539 13.52 -18.89 -8.97
N ASN A 540 13.09 -20.07 -9.42
CA ASN A 540 13.81 -20.93 -10.38
C ASN A 540 12.89 -21.31 -11.56
N GLY A 541 13.50 -21.74 -12.66
CA GLY A 541 12.81 -22.08 -13.92
C GLY A 541 12.92 -21.00 -14.98
N ILE A 542 11.81 -20.71 -15.66
CA ILE A 542 11.78 -19.90 -16.90
C ILE A 542 11.61 -18.40 -16.59
N SER A 543 12.49 -17.58 -17.17
CA SER A 543 12.38 -16.11 -17.17
C SER A 543 11.21 -15.60 -17.98
N SER A 544 10.58 -14.53 -17.50
CA SER A 544 9.58 -13.78 -18.25
C SER A 544 10.18 -13.14 -19.51
N SER A 545 9.37 -13.05 -20.56
CA SER A 545 9.66 -12.25 -21.75
C SER A 545 9.72 -10.74 -21.44
N TYR A 546 9.08 -10.32 -20.34
CA TYR A 546 8.98 -8.93 -19.91
C TYR A 546 10.28 -8.38 -19.32
N ASN A 547 10.89 -9.14 -18.40
CA ASN A 547 12.19 -8.87 -17.80
C ASN A 547 12.79 -10.19 -17.29
N SER A 548 14.08 -10.44 -17.53
CA SER A 548 14.70 -11.73 -17.22
C SER A 548 14.76 -12.06 -15.73
N CYS A 549 14.69 -11.05 -14.85
CA CYS A 549 14.65 -11.21 -13.40
C CYS A 549 13.27 -11.59 -12.85
N LEU A 550 12.21 -11.48 -13.64
CA LEU A 550 10.85 -11.89 -13.28
C LEU A 550 10.55 -13.30 -13.80
N PRO A 551 9.77 -14.12 -13.10
CA PRO A 551 9.39 -15.44 -13.57
C PRO A 551 8.31 -15.35 -14.66
N ALA A 552 8.30 -16.32 -15.58
CA ALA A 552 7.24 -16.43 -16.59
C ALA A 552 5.88 -16.85 -16.00
N ALA A 553 5.85 -17.49 -14.83
CA ALA A 553 4.62 -17.96 -14.19
C ALA A 553 4.72 -17.92 -12.65
N LEU A 554 3.58 -17.82 -11.97
CA LEU A 554 3.52 -17.81 -10.50
C LEU A 554 3.73 -19.18 -9.84
N THR A 555 3.69 -20.27 -10.62
CA THR A 555 3.89 -21.64 -10.13
C THR A 555 5.22 -21.84 -9.41
N VAL A 556 6.22 -21.01 -9.72
CA VAL A 556 7.53 -20.97 -9.07
C VAL A 556 7.46 -20.66 -7.56
N TYR A 557 6.36 -20.07 -7.08
CA TYR A 557 6.16 -19.70 -5.67
C TYR A 557 5.37 -20.74 -4.87
N ASN A 558 5.08 -21.92 -5.43
CA ASN A 558 4.29 -22.94 -4.73
C ASN A 558 4.97 -23.46 -3.44
N ARG A 559 6.30 -23.33 -3.35
CA ARG A 559 7.10 -23.66 -2.17
C ARG A 559 7.27 -22.44 -1.26
N PRO A 560 7.18 -22.61 0.07
CA PRO A 560 7.53 -21.55 1.01
C PRO A 560 8.98 -21.10 0.81
N ALA A 561 9.28 -19.82 1.09
CA ALA A 561 10.65 -19.34 1.11
C ALA A 561 11.48 -20.19 2.06
N ARG A 562 12.69 -20.59 1.63
CA ARG A 562 13.68 -21.12 2.56
C ARG A 562 14.22 -19.95 3.38
N SER A 563 13.84 -19.87 4.66
CA SER A 563 14.52 -19.00 5.60
C SER A 563 15.65 -19.78 6.28
N SER A 564 16.85 -19.21 6.27
CA SER A 564 17.88 -19.66 7.21
C SER A 564 17.35 -19.50 8.63
N PRO A 565 17.60 -20.46 9.54
CA PRO A 565 17.18 -20.31 10.93
C PRO A 565 17.75 -19.00 11.49
N PRO A 566 16.95 -18.18 12.18
CA PRO A 566 17.41 -16.90 12.68
C PRO A 566 18.57 -17.11 13.67
N ILE A 567 19.71 -16.45 13.41
CA ILE A 567 20.82 -16.41 14.36
C ILE A 567 20.32 -15.86 15.70
N THR A 568 20.51 -16.63 16.77
CA THR A 568 20.16 -16.17 18.12
C THR A 568 21.07 -15.01 18.55
N VAL A 569 20.61 -14.14 19.46
CA VAL A 569 21.44 -13.02 19.95
C VAL A 569 22.78 -13.51 20.51
N ALA A 570 22.76 -14.60 21.29
CA ALA A 570 23.97 -15.21 21.84
C ALA A 570 24.94 -15.71 20.75
N GLU A 571 24.40 -16.35 19.70
CA GLU A 571 25.22 -16.82 18.58
C GLU A 571 25.78 -15.66 17.74
N MET A 572 24.98 -14.60 17.53
CA MET A 572 25.41 -13.38 16.87
C MET A 572 26.58 -12.75 17.62
N ASP A 573 26.47 -12.61 18.94
CA ASP A 573 27.52 -12.00 19.76
C ASP A 573 28.82 -12.81 19.74
N VAL A 574 28.75 -14.15 19.74
CA VAL A 574 29.92 -15.04 19.58
C VAL A 574 30.60 -14.83 18.22
N ARG A 575 29.81 -14.77 17.13
CA ARG A 575 30.35 -14.55 15.78
C ARG A 575 30.93 -13.14 15.60
N VAL A 576 30.28 -12.11 16.17
CA VAL A 576 30.79 -10.73 16.20
C VAL A 576 32.12 -10.65 16.95
N ALA A 577 32.24 -11.31 18.11
CA ALA A 577 33.49 -11.35 18.87
C ALA A 577 34.64 -12.00 18.09
N ALA A 578 34.35 -13.05 17.31
CA ALA A 578 35.33 -13.68 16.42
C ALA A 578 35.77 -12.75 15.28
N LEU A 579 34.82 -12.04 14.64
CA LEU A 579 35.13 -11.10 13.56
C LEU A 579 35.90 -9.87 14.04
N ARG A 580 35.65 -9.40 15.27
CA ARG A 580 36.36 -8.25 15.84
C ARG A 580 37.88 -8.45 15.90
N ASN A 581 38.36 -9.70 15.89
CA ASN A 581 39.78 -10.05 15.88
C ASN A 581 40.38 -10.18 14.46
N SER A 582 39.57 -10.20 13.40
CA SER A 582 40.00 -10.50 12.03
C SER A 582 39.68 -9.41 11.01
N LEU A 583 38.64 -8.60 11.25
CA LEU A 583 38.23 -7.49 10.39
C LEU A 583 38.61 -6.15 11.04
N SER A 584 39.18 -5.22 10.27
CA SER A 584 39.49 -3.88 10.78
C SER A 584 38.21 -3.06 10.99
N LYS A 585 38.27 -2.09 11.91
CA LYS A 585 37.14 -1.19 12.18
C LYS A 585 36.78 -0.37 10.94
N GLU A 586 37.81 0.11 10.24
CA GLU A 586 37.67 0.93 9.03
C GLU A 586 36.99 0.14 7.90
N ASP A 587 37.42 -1.11 7.65
CA ASP A 587 36.84 -1.94 6.58
C ASP A 587 35.39 -2.33 6.88
N ALA A 588 35.08 -2.67 8.13
CA ALA A 588 33.73 -3.01 8.55
C ALA A 588 32.76 -1.84 8.35
N ILE A 589 33.15 -0.65 8.84
CA ILE A 589 32.33 0.57 8.71
C ILE A 589 32.17 0.94 7.23
N PHE A 590 33.23 0.89 6.43
CA PHE A 590 33.18 1.21 5.00
C PHE A 590 32.16 0.36 4.24
N ILE A 591 32.12 -0.95 4.51
CA ILE A 591 31.14 -1.86 3.87
C ILE A 591 29.74 -1.53 4.34
N ASN A 592 29.55 -1.34 5.64
CA ASN A 592 28.26 -0.99 6.21
C ASN A 592 27.71 0.32 5.61
N GLU A 593 28.53 1.35 5.46
CA GLU A 593 28.16 2.61 4.80
C GLU A 593 27.76 2.39 3.34
N ARG A 594 28.55 1.65 2.55
CA ARG A 594 28.22 1.36 1.15
C ARG A 594 26.92 0.61 0.97
N VAL A 595 26.65 -0.35 1.85
CA VAL A 595 25.45 -1.17 1.83
C VAL A 595 24.22 -0.36 2.27
N THR A 596 24.34 0.41 3.35
CA THR A 596 23.25 1.22 3.90
C THR A 596 22.88 2.44 3.04
N CYS A 597 23.80 2.90 2.18
CA CYS A 597 23.56 3.97 1.21
C CYS A 597 23.00 3.49 -0.14
N LEU A 598 22.75 2.19 -0.34
CA LEU A 598 22.14 1.71 -1.58
C LEU A 598 20.68 2.19 -1.69
N PRO A 599 20.23 2.61 -2.89
CA PRO A 599 18.83 2.91 -3.12
C PRO A 599 17.99 1.62 -3.09
N PRO A 600 16.66 1.70 -2.89
CA PRO A 600 15.79 0.54 -3.03
C PRO A 600 15.75 0.03 -4.49
N ALA A 601 15.40 -1.24 -4.67
CA ALA A 601 15.18 -1.80 -5.99
C ALA A 601 14.04 -1.05 -6.70
N ARG A 602 14.21 -0.77 -8.00
CA ARG A 602 13.19 -0.09 -8.80
C ARG A 602 13.19 -0.57 -10.23
N PHE A 603 12.05 -0.45 -10.89
CA PHE A 603 11.96 -0.55 -12.33
C PHE A 603 11.94 0.82 -13.01
N ALA A 604 12.50 0.90 -14.20
CA ALA A 604 12.30 2.00 -15.12
C ALA A 604 12.35 1.48 -16.55
N ASN A 605 11.34 1.77 -17.37
CA ASN A 605 11.27 1.31 -18.76
C ASN A 605 11.51 -0.22 -18.91
N ARG A 606 10.85 -1.04 -18.07
CA ARG A 606 11.02 -2.50 -17.99
C ARG A 606 12.41 -3.01 -17.56
N ARG A 607 13.30 -2.12 -17.14
CA ARG A 607 14.63 -2.47 -16.63
C ARG A 607 14.63 -2.45 -15.11
N LEU A 608 15.13 -3.53 -14.52
CA LEU A 608 15.31 -3.63 -13.08
C LEU A 608 16.65 -2.99 -12.70
N HIS A 609 16.61 -1.96 -11.86
CA HIS A 609 17.78 -1.43 -11.17
C HIS A 609 17.88 -2.12 -9.81
N LEU A 610 18.76 -3.11 -9.72
CA LEU A 610 18.91 -3.98 -8.56
C LEU A 610 20.10 -3.55 -7.68
N PRO A 611 19.86 -3.00 -6.48
CA PRO A 611 20.92 -2.85 -5.47
C PRO A 611 21.37 -4.23 -5.01
N CYS A 612 22.67 -4.51 -5.15
CA CYS A 612 23.20 -5.83 -4.84
C CYS A 612 24.69 -5.82 -4.49
N ILE A 613 25.10 -6.95 -3.92
CA ILE A 613 26.50 -7.32 -3.78
C ILE A 613 26.87 -8.21 -4.97
N ILE A 614 27.94 -7.83 -5.68
CA ILE A 614 28.37 -8.38 -6.96
C ILE A 614 29.62 -9.22 -6.74
N PHE A 615 29.57 -10.45 -7.24
CA PHE A 615 30.63 -11.45 -7.14
C PHE A 615 31.06 -11.91 -8.55
N PRO A 616 32.16 -11.36 -9.10
CA PRO A 616 32.61 -11.69 -10.45
C PRO A 616 33.15 -13.12 -10.57
N VAL A 617 32.80 -13.80 -11.67
CA VAL A 617 33.32 -15.13 -11.99
C VAL A 617 34.75 -15.03 -12.57
N LYS A 618 35.71 -15.69 -11.91
CA LYS A 618 37.13 -15.71 -12.34
C LYS A 618 37.41 -16.82 -13.36
N ARG A 619 36.82 -18.00 -13.15
CA ARG A 619 36.98 -19.18 -14.03
C ARG A 619 35.68 -19.96 -14.08
N LEU A 620 35.38 -20.54 -15.23
CA LEU A 620 34.21 -21.41 -15.44
C LEU A 620 34.69 -22.76 -15.99
N GLY A 621 34.28 -23.85 -15.35
CA GLY A 621 34.54 -25.21 -15.80
C GLY A 621 33.23 -25.96 -16.06
N VAL A 622 33.26 -26.92 -16.97
CA VAL A 622 32.16 -27.86 -17.21
C VAL A 622 32.47 -29.16 -16.46
N GLN A 623 31.49 -29.66 -15.70
CA GLN A 623 31.66 -30.91 -14.96
C GLN A 623 31.23 -32.13 -15.78
N ASP A 624 30.16 -32.02 -16.55
CA ASP A 624 29.69 -33.08 -17.44
C ASP A 624 28.80 -32.50 -18.55
N PHE A 625 28.99 -32.97 -19.79
CA PHE A 625 28.00 -32.82 -20.87
C PHE A 625 27.22 -34.13 -20.95
N GLY A 626 26.53 -34.46 -19.86
CA GLY A 626 25.71 -35.67 -19.80
C GLY A 626 24.55 -35.62 -20.82
N SER A 627 23.99 -36.78 -21.15
CA SER A 627 22.88 -36.97 -22.10
C SER A 627 21.53 -36.33 -21.72
N ALA A 628 21.53 -35.37 -20.79
CA ALA A 628 20.35 -34.64 -20.31
C ALA A 628 20.27 -33.25 -20.99
N LEU A 629 19.08 -32.64 -21.00
CA LEU A 629 18.83 -31.31 -21.62
C LEU A 629 19.60 -30.14 -20.97
N GLU A 630 20.45 -30.39 -19.96
CA GLU A 630 20.99 -29.38 -19.05
C GLU A 630 22.52 -29.46 -18.94
N ASN A 631 23.17 -28.30 -18.84
CA ASN A 631 24.62 -28.18 -18.70
C ASN A 631 25.00 -27.94 -17.23
N HIS A 632 26.01 -28.68 -16.74
CA HIS A 632 26.53 -28.56 -15.38
C HIS A 632 27.81 -27.73 -15.34
N TYR A 633 27.79 -26.62 -14.62
CA TYR A 633 28.94 -25.73 -14.50
C TYR A 633 29.44 -25.63 -13.06
N ARG A 634 30.77 -25.52 -12.93
CA ARG A 634 31.45 -25.13 -11.70
C ARG A 634 32.19 -23.82 -11.94
N ALA A 635 31.74 -22.74 -11.29
CA ALA A 635 32.34 -21.42 -11.35
C ALA A 635 33.24 -21.18 -10.14
N LYS A 636 34.44 -20.65 -10.38
CA LYS A 636 35.28 -20.08 -9.31
C LYS A 636 35.01 -18.59 -9.22
N VAL A 637 34.40 -18.16 -8.14
CA VAL A 637 33.87 -16.81 -7.95
C VAL A 637 34.68 -16.04 -6.90
N SER A 638 34.91 -14.77 -7.18
CA SER A 638 35.56 -13.85 -6.23
C SER A 638 34.72 -13.71 -4.97
N GLY A 639 35.33 -13.75 -3.78
CA GLY A 639 34.61 -13.53 -2.51
C GLY A 639 33.90 -14.76 -1.91
N ILE A 640 33.51 -15.74 -2.71
CA ILE A 640 32.63 -16.85 -2.25
C ILE A 640 33.13 -18.26 -2.59
N GLY A 641 34.16 -18.40 -3.44
CA GLY A 641 34.79 -19.70 -3.73
C GLY A 641 34.17 -20.42 -4.93
N ASP A 642 34.04 -21.75 -4.85
CA ASP A 642 33.48 -22.57 -5.92
C ASP A 642 31.94 -22.63 -5.79
N VAL A 643 31.23 -22.31 -6.87
CA VAL A 643 29.77 -22.33 -6.95
C VAL A 643 29.34 -23.23 -8.11
N GLU A 644 28.44 -24.16 -7.84
CA GLU A 644 27.88 -25.09 -8.84
C GLU A 644 26.47 -24.66 -9.23
N PHE A 645 26.14 -24.78 -10.51
CA PHE A 645 24.81 -24.47 -11.01
C PHE A 645 24.49 -25.24 -12.31
N GLN A 646 23.19 -25.37 -12.59
CA GLN A 646 22.64 -26.04 -13.76
C GLN A 646 21.78 -25.06 -14.56
N THR A 647 21.91 -25.11 -15.88
CA THR A 647 21.09 -24.30 -16.80
C THR A 647 21.09 -24.92 -18.19
N SER A 648 20.01 -24.65 -18.94
CA SER A 648 19.91 -24.98 -20.37
C SER A 648 20.82 -24.09 -21.24
N ASP A 649 21.24 -22.93 -20.73
CA ASP A 649 22.10 -21.99 -21.44
C ASP A 649 23.53 -22.54 -21.63
N ARG A 650 24.13 -22.19 -22.77
CA ARG A 650 25.52 -22.53 -23.12
C ARG A 650 26.41 -21.31 -23.00
N PHE A 651 27.45 -21.39 -22.16
CA PHE A 651 28.41 -20.31 -21.98
C PHE A 651 29.74 -20.57 -22.67
N SER A 652 30.40 -19.50 -23.10
CA SER A 652 31.79 -19.57 -23.53
C SER A 652 32.71 -19.71 -22.33
N LEU A 653 33.54 -20.76 -22.31
CA LEU A 653 34.54 -20.99 -21.27
C LEU A 653 35.72 -20.00 -21.35
N THR A 654 35.87 -19.29 -22.47
CA THR A 654 36.97 -18.34 -22.70
C THR A 654 36.69 -16.93 -22.16
N GLU A 655 35.42 -16.60 -21.87
CA GLU A 655 35.00 -15.27 -21.40
C GLU A 655 34.21 -15.31 -20.08
N PRO A 656 34.74 -15.96 -19.01
CA PRO A 656 34.01 -16.10 -17.75
C PRO A 656 33.69 -14.76 -17.07
N ARG A 657 34.42 -13.69 -17.41
CA ARG A 657 34.22 -12.34 -16.87
C ARG A 657 32.88 -11.70 -17.23
N LYS A 658 32.16 -12.25 -18.21
CA LYS A 658 30.80 -11.80 -18.56
C LYS A 658 29.74 -12.33 -17.58
N LEU A 659 30.09 -13.26 -16.69
CA LEU A 659 29.18 -13.80 -15.69
C LEU A 659 29.48 -13.20 -14.31
N ILE A 660 28.41 -12.83 -13.62
CA ILE A 660 28.46 -12.37 -12.23
C ILE A 660 27.39 -13.07 -11.41
N PHE A 661 27.71 -13.40 -10.17
CA PHE A 661 26.69 -13.73 -9.17
C PHE A 661 26.35 -12.46 -8.41
N VAL A 662 25.07 -12.24 -8.14
CA VAL A 662 24.62 -11.11 -7.33
C VAL A 662 23.78 -11.58 -6.17
N HIS A 663 23.98 -10.96 -5.01
CA HIS A 663 23.10 -11.08 -3.86
C HIS A 663 22.24 -9.82 -3.77
N PRO A 664 20.93 -9.89 -4.08
CA PRO A 664 20.01 -8.77 -3.91
C PRO A 664 20.06 -8.24 -2.47
N TRP A 665 20.24 -6.93 -2.32
CA TRP A 665 20.34 -6.33 -0.99
C TRP A 665 19.00 -5.75 -0.53
N VAL A 666 18.60 -6.06 0.72
CA VAL A 666 17.40 -5.51 1.36
C VAL A 666 17.78 -4.80 2.65
N ARG A 667 17.30 -3.56 2.82
CA ARG A 667 17.61 -2.71 3.97
C ARG A 667 17.15 -3.30 5.31
N ASP A 668 16.11 -4.14 5.27
CA ASP A 668 15.51 -4.79 6.45
C ASP A 668 16.37 -5.93 7.03
N LEU A 669 17.43 -6.36 6.32
CA LEU A 669 18.41 -7.34 6.84
C LEU A 669 19.43 -6.71 7.81
N CYS A 670 19.44 -5.37 7.94
CA CYS A 670 20.43 -4.65 8.75
C CYS A 670 20.19 -4.66 10.26
N ASP A 671 19.08 -5.18 10.82
CA ASP A 671 18.91 -5.57 12.24
C ASP A 671 17.48 -6.12 12.49
N PRO A 672 17.24 -7.25 13.20
CA PRO A 672 16.02 -7.42 13.96
C PRO A 672 16.07 -6.57 15.24
N PRO A 673 14.95 -5.99 15.69
CA PRO A 673 14.93 -5.05 16.81
C PRO A 673 15.39 -5.72 18.12
N ASP A 674 16.30 -5.07 18.83
CA ASP A 674 16.58 -5.35 20.24
C ASP A 674 15.27 -5.18 21.05
N GLY A 675 14.59 -6.30 21.31
CA GLY A 675 13.49 -6.44 22.27
C GLY A 675 12.15 -5.79 21.88
N PHE A 676 11.11 -6.62 21.66
CA PHE A 676 9.71 -6.33 21.22
C PHE A 676 9.55 -6.21 19.70
N THR A 677 8.90 -7.09 18.93
CA THR A 677 7.96 -8.19 19.22
C THR A 677 7.99 -9.26 18.12
N TRP A 678 8.11 -10.53 18.51
CA TRP A 678 7.28 -11.60 17.96
C TRP A 678 6.40 -12.12 19.09
N ARG A 679 5.34 -11.36 19.42
CA ARG A 679 4.17 -11.85 20.16
C ARG A 679 2.92 -11.32 19.46
N ARG A 680 2.46 -12.06 18.46
CA ARG A 680 1.04 -12.03 18.10
C ARG A 680 0.36 -13.17 18.87
N ASN A 681 0.25 -12.99 20.19
CA ASN A 681 -0.66 -13.75 21.03
C ASN A 681 -1.75 -12.79 21.49
N THR A 682 -2.81 -12.65 20.70
CA THR A 682 -4.13 -12.28 21.24
C THR A 682 -4.84 -13.58 21.59
N ALA A 683 -4.52 -14.10 22.76
CA ALA A 683 -5.38 -15.05 23.46
C ALA A 683 -5.59 -14.51 24.87
N ASN A 684 -6.87 -14.36 25.22
CA ASN A 684 -7.47 -13.76 26.41
C ASN A 684 -7.45 -12.22 26.45
N ASP A 685 -8.54 -11.61 25.99
CA ASP A 685 -9.61 -11.27 26.92
C ASP A 685 -10.96 -11.32 26.20
N GLY A 686 -11.79 -12.24 26.66
CA GLY A 686 -13.21 -12.25 26.35
C GLY A 686 -13.92 -11.18 27.18
N ASP A 687 -14.92 -10.58 26.57
CA ASP A 687 -15.95 -9.83 27.28
C ASP A 687 -16.48 -10.67 28.45
N ASN A 688 -16.58 -10.05 29.63
CA ASN A 688 -17.66 -10.40 30.54
C ASN A 688 -18.18 -9.15 31.25
N VAL A 689 -19.46 -8.92 31.00
CA VAL A 689 -20.29 -7.87 31.59
C VAL A 689 -20.85 -8.36 32.94
N SER A 690 -20.72 -7.48 33.94
CA SER A 690 -21.59 -7.30 35.13
C SER A 690 -21.44 -8.16 36.42
N TYR A 691 -21.67 -7.43 37.52
CA TYR A 691 -22.01 -7.79 38.91
C TYR A 691 -20.92 -7.86 40.02
N VAL A 692 -20.81 -6.74 40.74
CA VAL A 692 -20.92 -6.49 42.22
C VAL A 692 -20.39 -7.53 43.24
N GLU A 693 -19.61 -6.98 44.19
CA GLU A 693 -19.42 -7.30 45.63
C GLU A 693 -18.18 -8.08 46.16
N THR A 694 -17.35 -7.30 46.87
CA THR A 694 -16.67 -7.52 48.17
C THR A 694 -15.65 -8.66 48.40
N VAL A 695 -14.42 -8.20 48.68
CA VAL A 695 -13.68 -8.34 49.97
C VAL A 695 -12.51 -9.37 50.09
N HIS A 696 -11.37 -8.78 50.53
CA HIS A 696 -10.20 -9.28 51.28
C HIS A 696 -8.94 -9.84 50.57
N SER A 697 -7.87 -9.03 50.67
CA SER A 697 -6.54 -9.35 51.25
C SER A 697 -5.79 -10.55 50.67
N SER A 698 -4.62 -10.36 50.05
CA SER A 698 -3.39 -10.09 50.82
C SER A 698 -2.20 -9.76 49.90
N THR A 699 -1.30 -8.98 50.51
CA THR A 699 -0.02 -8.42 50.08
C THR A 699 0.96 -9.38 49.41
N SER A 700 1.52 -8.99 48.26
CA SER A 700 2.96 -9.10 48.00
C SER A 700 3.42 -7.94 47.11
N THR A 701 4.30 -7.11 47.66
CA THR A 701 4.96 -5.98 47.01
C THR A 701 6.01 -6.51 46.03
N TRP A 702 5.77 -6.36 44.73
CA TRP A 702 6.83 -6.43 43.73
C TRP A 702 7.21 -5.00 43.33
N THR A 703 8.45 -4.66 43.66
CA THR A 703 9.13 -3.42 43.26
C THR A 703 9.17 -3.31 41.74
N VAL A 704 8.72 -2.17 41.22
CA VAL A 704 8.88 -1.78 39.82
C VAL A 704 10.36 -1.48 39.61
N ASP A 705 11.10 -2.40 38.98
CA ASP A 705 12.45 -2.11 38.50
C ASP A 705 12.38 -0.99 37.45
N ALA A 706 13.30 -0.03 37.59
CA ALA A 706 13.47 1.10 36.71
C ALA A 706 13.68 0.68 35.24
N PRO A 707 13.32 1.52 34.26
CA PRO A 707 13.58 1.23 32.85
C PRO A 707 15.08 1.04 32.62
N VAL A 708 15.46 -0.14 32.14
CA VAL A 708 16.82 -0.45 31.69
C VAL A 708 17.15 0.52 30.54
N PRO A 709 18.28 1.26 30.60
CA PRO A 709 18.66 2.16 29.52
C PRO A 709 18.91 1.34 28.25
N ALA A 710 18.33 1.77 27.13
CA ALA A 710 18.62 1.21 25.81
C ALA A 710 20.14 1.27 25.57
N VAL A 711 20.77 0.12 25.42
CA VAL A 711 22.20 0.02 25.12
C VAL A 711 22.38 0.56 23.70
N THR A 712 22.97 1.75 23.56
CA THR A 712 23.32 2.30 22.25
C THR A 712 24.42 1.42 21.63
N MET A 713 24.07 0.61 20.64
CA MET A 713 25.03 -0.20 19.88
C MET A 713 25.96 0.70 19.08
N ASP A 714 27.27 0.52 19.24
CA ASP A 714 28.28 1.27 18.49
C ASP A 714 28.30 0.86 17.01
N ASP A 715 28.63 1.81 16.12
CA ASP A 715 28.60 1.61 14.67
C ASP A 715 29.51 0.47 14.19
N TYR A 716 30.60 0.18 14.93
CA TYR A 716 31.47 -0.94 14.59
C TYR A 716 30.81 -2.28 14.91
N THR A 717 30.13 -2.40 16.05
CA THR A 717 29.33 -3.60 16.36
C THR A 717 28.20 -3.81 15.34
N ARG A 718 27.50 -2.74 14.91
CA ARG A 718 26.50 -2.83 13.83
C ARG A 718 27.10 -3.34 12.51
N ALA A 719 28.25 -2.79 12.12
CA ALA A 719 28.97 -3.22 10.93
C ALA A 719 29.46 -4.68 11.01
N LEU A 720 29.89 -5.14 12.19
CA LEU A 720 30.27 -6.55 12.40
C LEU A 720 29.06 -7.49 12.33
N ARG A 721 27.89 -7.10 12.85
CA ARG A 721 26.64 -7.88 12.72
C ARG A 721 26.25 -8.05 11.25
N LEU A 722 26.36 -6.99 10.45
CA LEU A 722 26.18 -7.06 9.00
C LEU A 722 27.15 -8.05 8.35
N ALA A 723 28.44 -8.00 8.72
CA ALA A 723 29.43 -8.93 8.20
C ALA A 723 29.13 -10.40 8.57
N VAL A 724 28.60 -10.67 9.77
CA VAL A 724 28.13 -12.01 10.14
C VAL A 724 27.01 -12.49 9.22
N ARG A 725 26.05 -11.63 8.87
CA ARG A 725 24.96 -11.96 7.94
C ARG A 725 25.47 -12.30 6.54
N LEU A 726 26.50 -11.58 6.06
CA LEU A 726 27.14 -11.87 4.77
C LEU A 726 27.88 -13.21 4.74
N GLN A 727 28.23 -13.77 5.91
CA GLN A 727 28.81 -15.10 6.03
C GLN A 727 27.75 -16.21 6.10
N GLU A 728 26.46 -15.88 6.20
CA GLU A 728 25.40 -16.87 6.12
C GLU A 728 25.19 -17.33 4.68
N PRO A 729 24.71 -18.57 4.48
CA PRO A 729 24.27 -19.00 3.16
C PRO A 729 23.16 -18.11 2.62
N PHE A 730 23.25 -17.76 1.34
CA PHE A 730 22.27 -16.89 0.68
C PHE A 730 21.97 -17.35 -0.75
N HIS A 731 20.81 -16.94 -1.26
CA HIS A 731 20.39 -17.14 -2.64
C HIS A 731 21.06 -16.11 -3.54
N ALA A 732 21.75 -16.58 -4.58
CA ALA A 732 22.41 -15.75 -5.57
C ALA A 732 21.66 -15.78 -6.90
N LEU A 733 21.58 -14.63 -7.58
CA LEU A 733 21.15 -14.56 -8.97
C LEU A 733 22.38 -14.63 -9.87
N LEU A 734 22.34 -15.46 -10.90
CA LEU A 734 23.37 -15.51 -11.94
C LEU A 734 22.99 -14.55 -13.07
N LEU A 735 23.85 -13.60 -13.38
CA LEU A 735 23.65 -12.64 -14.47
C LEU A 735 24.75 -12.76 -15.52
N GLN A 736 24.36 -12.63 -16.79
CA GLN A 736 25.25 -12.60 -17.94
C GLN A 736 25.21 -11.25 -18.63
N GLN A 737 26.38 -10.66 -18.83
CA GLN A 737 26.54 -9.45 -19.62
C GLN A 737 26.38 -9.75 -21.11
N GLN A 738 25.44 -9.05 -21.74
CA GLN A 738 25.12 -9.11 -23.16
C GLN A 738 26.11 -8.25 -23.98
N PRO A 739 26.20 -8.43 -25.31
CA PRO A 739 27.12 -7.67 -26.16
C PRO A 739 26.93 -6.15 -26.11
N ASN A 740 25.72 -5.69 -25.79
CA ASN A 740 25.38 -4.26 -25.62
C ASN A 740 25.78 -3.71 -24.24
N GLY A 741 26.38 -4.54 -23.36
CA GLY A 741 26.85 -4.17 -22.03
C GLY A 741 25.83 -4.38 -20.91
N GLU A 742 24.57 -4.68 -21.24
CA GLU A 742 23.47 -4.87 -20.27
C GLU A 742 23.48 -6.28 -19.68
N PHE A 743 22.92 -6.45 -18.48
CA PHE A 743 22.83 -7.77 -17.86
C PHE A 743 21.48 -8.42 -18.12
N LYS A 744 21.49 -9.73 -18.31
CA LYS A 744 20.31 -10.59 -18.24
C LYS A 744 20.51 -11.65 -17.19
N ARG A 745 19.46 -11.98 -16.46
CA ARG A 745 19.44 -13.14 -15.56
C ARG A 745 19.48 -14.41 -16.39
N VAL A 746 20.35 -15.33 -15.97
CA VAL A 746 20.39 -16.70 -16.47
C VAL A 746 19.32 -17.50 -15.73
N ALA A 747 18.44 -18.13 -16.49
CA ALA A 747 17.47 -19.07 -15.97
C ALA A 747 18.20 -20.29 -15.38
N ALA A 748 17.96 -20.58 -14.10
CA ALA A 748 18.50 -21.73 -13.42
C ALA A 748 17.35 -22.65 -12.98
N GLU A 749 17.50 -23.95 -13.23
CA GLU A 749 16.49 -24.96 -12.86
C GLU A 749 16.42 -25.15 -11.34
N HIS A 750 17.54 -24.92 -10.66
CA HIS A 750 17.68 -25.09 -9.23
C HIS A 750 18.15 -23.79 -8.56
N GLU A 751 17.82 -23.66 -7.27
CA GLU A 751 18.31 -22.57 -6.44
C GLU A 751 19.84 -22.56 -6.38
N ILE A 752 20.43 -21.40 -6.64
CA ILE A 752 21.87 -21.19 -6.50
C ILE A 752 22.12 -20.70 -5.08
N VAL A 753 22.41 -21.64 -4.18
CA VAL A 753 22.76 -21.34 -2.80
C VAL A 753 24.26 -21.22 -2.66
N VAL A 754 24.71 -20.05 -2.21
CA VAL A 754 26.12 -19.78 -1.92
C VAL A 754 26.33 -19.94 -0.42
N PRO A 755 27.42 -20.58 0.05
CA PRO A 755 27.66 -20.84 1.47
C PRO A 755 27.99 -19.60 2.33
N GLY A 756 27.99 -18.40 1.74
CA GLY A 756 28.38 -17.14 2.39
C GLY A 756 29.79 -16.67 2.00
N ILE A 757 30.11 -15.42 2.35
CA ILE A 757 31.45 -14.84 2.12
C ILE A 757 32.47 -15.52 3.05
N GLN A 758 33.61 -15.95 2.52
CA GLN A 758 34.62 -16.65 3.33
C GLN A 758 35.41 -15.69 4.24
N SER A 759 35.68 -16.11 5.48
CA SER A 759 36.34 -15.31 6.53
C SER A 759 37.81 -14.95 6.26
N SER A 760 38.49 -15.65 5.34
CA SER A 760 39.88 -15.40 4.94
C SER A 760 40.04 -14.30 3.90
N ILE A 761 38.93 -13.71 3.44
CA ILE A 761 38.90 -12.76 2.34
C ILE A 761 38.90 -11.35 2.90
N THR A 762 39.72 -10.46 2.32
CA THR A 762 39.64 -9.03 2.61
C THR A 762 38.32 -8.51 2.06
N LEU A 763 37.28 -8.51 2.89
CA LEU A 763 35.93 -8.08 2.51
C LEU A 763 35.93 -6.72 1.76
N ALA A 764 36.87 -5.82 2.06
CA ALA A 764 36.99 -4.53 1.38
C ALA A 764 37.51 -4.59 -0.08
N LYS A 765 38.23 -5.65 -0.49
CA LYS A 765 38.85 -5.76 -1.83
C LYS A 765 38.07 -6.59 -2.83
N ASP A 766 37.33 -7.60 -2.37
CA ASP A 766 36.66 -8.57 -3.23
C ASP A 766 35.12 -8.42 -3.27
N VAL A 767 34.53 -7.56 -2.44
CA VAL A 767 33.09 -7.32 -2.38
C VAL A 767 32.75 -6.05 -3.16
N HIS A 768 32.15 -6.21 -4.34
CA HIS A 768 31.69 -5.09 -5.14
C HIS A 768 30.23 -4.78 -4.81
N ILE A 769 29.94 -3.56 -4.37
CA ILE A 769 28.58 -3.16 -3.98
C ILE A 769 28.11 -2.08 -4.93
N GLY A 770 26.94 -2.25 -5.53
CA GLY A 770 26.40 -1.28 -6.48
C GLY A 770 24.99 -1.60 -6.94
N VAL A 771 24.58 -0.92 -7.99
CA VAL A 771 23.30 -1.13 -8.66
C VAL A 771 23.58 -1.72 -10.03
N VAL A 772 22.98 -2.88 -10.31
CA VAL A 772 23.06 -3.53 -11.63
C VAL A 772 21.75 -3.28 -12.36
N GLU A 773 21.84 -2.89 -13.62
CA GLU A 773 20.69 -2.77 -14.51
C GLU A 773 20.48 -4.07 -15.29
N ILE A 774 19.27 -4.63 -15.19
CA ILE A 774 18.93 -5.95 -15.71
C ILE A 774 17.73 -5.86 -16.67
N LEU A 775 17.92 -6.42 -17.86
CA LEU A 775 16.92 -6.53 -18.92
C LEU A 775 15.87 -7.60 -18.68
#